data_AF-A0A4Z0ETQ4-F1
#
_entry.id   AF-A0A4Z0ETQ4-F1
#
_cell.length_a   1.000
_cell.length_b   1.000
_cell.length_c   1.000
_cell.angle_alpha   90.00
_cell.angle_beta   90.00
_cell.angle_gamma   90.00
#
_symmetry.space_group_name_H-M   'P 1'
#
loop_
_entity.id
_entity.type
_entity.pdbx_description
1 polymer ?
#
loop_
_entity_poly.entity_id
_entity_poly.type
_entity_poly.pdbx_seq_one_letter_code
_entity_poly.pdbx_strand_id
1 'polypeptide(L)'
;MKLSVIIVNYNVCYFLEQTLLSVRVAAAALGEPVEVFVVDNHSADDSVAMVRALFPEVILLENPDNPGFSKANNQALRLATGEYQLLLNPDTLVEETTFRRCCDFMDAHPRCGGLGVQMLDGQGGFLPESKRGLPTPAVAFYKIFGLARLFPRSRTFGRYHLGFLDKDEAHEVEVLSGAFMLLRRAALEGVGLLDEDYFMYGEDIDLSYRLTRGGWQNWYFPGTRILHYKGESTKRTSVNYVFVFYRAMVIFARKHFATSQAGLFSLLINAAIWLRAGAAVAQRLASAAAPVLLDAGLLYAGIFALKIYWERNNKYVPLPYPPRYMLVAVPLYIVVWLTTTWLSGGYDPPARTSRVVRGVAVGTVLISAVSNFFDSWRFSKALIVLGGTWAVAALVGRRVFSHWLRHGNLRLSENRPKTLAIVGSQAESQRVRQLLAQAQVPAKIIGYITPDENSNAAPTPLLADHLGPVAELPALLRIYGLTELIFCGQDLPASQIIDLMARLPAQPPVAYKILPAGSQYIIGSSRKDAPGDYYALDRSWRLGQPAQRRNKRLLDLVLAGIVLMLSPLLLWGQHRPGGLLPNVAQVLRGRCSWVGLRYLPEASRYPAVLSPADVAAATESLSAATQCRLEWLYAQDYAPGLDLAVLWRGWRSLGG
;
A
#
# COMPACT_ATOMS: atom_id res chain seq x y z
N MET A 1 6.06 -3.85 -40.01
CA MET A 1 5.56 -3.76 -38.62
C MET A 1 4.91 -2.41 -38.43
N LYS A 2 3.64 -2.34 -38.01
CA LYS A 2 2.96 -1.05 -37.74
C LYS A 2 3.31 -0.52 -36.36
N LEU A 3 3.28 -1.40 -35.36
CA LEU A 3 3.45 -1.05 -33.96
C LEU A 3 4.45 -2.00 -33.27
N SER A 4 5.36 -1.43 -32.50
CA SER A 4 6.15 -2.17 -31.51
C SER A 4 5.73 -1.74 -30.11
N VAL A 5 5.31 -2.68 -29.27
CA VAL A 5 4.95 -2.41 -27.86
C VAL A 5 6.12 -2.82 -26.99
N ILE A 6 6.62 -1.89 -26.17
CA ILE A 6 7.76 -2.10 -25.27
C ILE A 6 7.27 -1.99 -23.82
N ILE A 7 7.44 -3.07 -23.06
CA ILE A 7 7.05 -3.15 -21.65
C ILE A 7 8.28 -3.47 -20.82
N VAL A 8 8.63 -2.60 -19.88
CA VAL A 8 9.67 -2.89 -18.87
C VAL A 8 9.02 -3.45 -17.62
N ASN A 9 9.45 -4.63 -17.19
CA ASN A 9 8.89 -5.34 -16.04
C ASN A 9 9.86 -5.38 -14.84
N TYR A 10 9.32 -5.25 -13.62
CA TYR A 10 10.05 -5.47 -12.38
C TYR A 10 9.10 -5.86 -11.23
N ASN A 11 9.09 -7.14 -10.85
CA ASN A 11 8.33 -7.70 -9.72
C ASN A 11 6.81 -7.41 -9.73
N VAL A 12 6.17 -7.51 -10.90
CA VAL A 12 4.72 -7.28 -11.06
C VAL A 12 4.04 -8.33 -11.96
N CYS A 13 4.39 -9.61 -11.77
CA CYS A 13 3.90 -10.75 -12.58
C CYS A 13 2.41 -10.69 -12.94
N TYR A 14 1.51 -10.52 -11.96
CA TYR A 14 0.06 -10.56 -12.20
C TYR A 14 -0.44 -9.39 -13.04
N PHE A 15 0.13 -8.20 -12.85
CA PHE A 15 -0.19 -7.05 -13.67
C PHE A 15 0.35 -7.17 -15.08
N LEU A 16 1.57 -7.69 -15.22
CA LEU A 16 2.16 -7.95 -16.51
C LEU A 16 1.29 -8.92 -17.30
N GLU A 17 0.80 -10.00 -16.68
CA GLU A 17 -0.12 -10.95 -17.29
C GLU A 17 -1.38 -10.23 -17.81
N GLN A 18 -2.04 -9.42 -16.98
CA GLN A 18 -3.22 -8.66 -17.40
C GLN A 18 -2.92 -7.68 -18.55
N THR A 19 -1.80 -6.98 -18.46
CA THR A 19 -1.35 -6.04 -19.49
C THR A 19 -1.18 -6.79 -20.80
N LEU A 20 -0.43 -7.89 -20.81
CA LEU A 20 -0.17 -8.70 -22.01
C LEU A 20 -1.45 -9.31 -22.60
N LEU A 21 -2.40 -9.76 -21.77
CA LEU A 21 -3.72 -10.20 -22.24
C LEU A 21 -4.45 -9.08 -22.99
N SER A 22 -4.48 -7.87 -22.43
CA SER A 22 -5.14 -6.72 -23.09
C SER A 22 -4.40 -6.25 -24.34
N VAL A 23 -3.06 -6.27 -24.32
CA VAL A 23 -2.21 -5.97 -25.48
C VAL A 23 -2.46 -6.95 -26.62
N ARG A 24 -2.59 -8.25 -26.33
CA ARG A 24 -2.90 -9.29 -27.34
C ARG A 24 -4.24 -9.02 -28.01
N VAL A 25 -5.27 -8.65 -27.24
CA VAL A 25 -6.59 -8.29 -27.79
C VAL A 25 -6.52 -7.02 -28.63
N ALA A 26 -5.85 -5.96 -28.14
CA ALA A 26 -5.70 -4.70 -28.86
C ALA A 26 -4.85 -4.84 -30.13
N ALA A 27 -3.84 -5.70 -30.12
CA ALA A 27 -3.02 -6.01 -31.29
C ALA A 27 -3.83 -6.76 -32.36
N ALA A 28 -4.64 -7.75 -31.96
CA ALA A 28 -5.53 -8.45 -32.89
C ALA A 28 -6.56 -7.48 -33.50
N ALA A 29 -7.11 -6.58 -32.70
CA ALA A 29 -8.05 -5.55 -33.14
C ALA A 29 -7.39 -4.46 -34.00
N LEU A 30 -6.07 -4.26 -33.97
CA LEU A 30 -5.41 -3.35 -34.92
C LEU A 30 -5.57 -3.86 -36.35
N GLY A 31 -5.42 -5.16 -36.58
CA GLY A 31 -5.47 -5.77 -37.91
C GLY A 31 -4.19 -5.58 -38.73
N GLU A 32 -3.12 -5.08 -38.11
CA GLU A 32 -1.80 -4.89 -38.72
C GLU A 32 -0.70 -5.55 -37.87
N PRO A 33 0.50 -5.82 -38.43
CA PRO A 33 1.55 -6.52 -37.69
C PRO A 33 2.04 -5.73 -36.47
N VAL A 34 1.97 -6.37 -35.30
CA VAL A 34 2.45 -5.86 -34.00
C VAL A 34 3.51 -6.79 -33.45
N GLU A 35 4.60 -6.22 -32.91
CA GLU A 35 5.57 -6.94 -32.08
C GLU A 35 5.49 -6.44 -30.64
N VAL A 36 5.72 -7.34 -29.69
CA VAL A 36 5.65 -7.03 -28.26
C VAL A 36 6.95 -7.46 -27.61
N PHE A 37 7.61 -6.52 -26.95
CA PHE A 37 8.82 -6.73 -26.16
C PHE A 37 8.49 -6.65 -24.68
N VAL A 38 9.02 -7.60 -23.91
CA VAL A 38 9.08 -7.49 -22.46
C VAL A 38 10.55 -7.47 -22.05
N VAL A 39 10.97 -6.43 -21.35
CA VAL A 39 12.31 -6.32 -20.78
C VAL A 39 12.21 -6.50 -19.28
N ASP A 40 12.64 -7.67 -18.78
CA ASP A 40 12.63 -7.98 -17.36
C ASP A 40 13.90 -7.45 -16.68
N ASN A 41 13.72 -6.57 -15.69
CA ASN A 41 14.80 -5.94 -14.94
C ASN A 41 15.19 -6.75 -13.68
N HIS A 42 15.46 -8.04 -13.86
CA HIS A 42 15.84 -8.96 -12.79
C HIS A 42 14.73 -9.10 -11.73
N SER A 43 13.54 -9.50 -12.16
CA SER A 43 12.43 -9.78 -11.24
C SER A 43 12.71 -11.05 -10.42
N ALA A 44 12.30 -11.02 -9.16
CA ALA A 44 12.39 -12.14 -8.22
C ALA A 44 11.07 -12.91 -8.06
N ASP A 45 10.04 -12.54 -8.83
CA ASP A 45 8.76 -13.22 -8.92
C ASP A 45 8.69 -14.11 -10.18
N ASP A 46 7.53 -14.70 -10.43
CA ASP A 46 7.33 -15.65 -11.53
C ASP A 46 7.13 -14.96 -12.90
N SER A 47 7.40 -13.66 -13.04
CA SER A 47 7.18 -12.88 -14.27
C SER A 47 7.77 -13.52 -15.52
N VAL A 48 9.06 -13.87 -15.47
CA VAL A 48 9.79 -14.45 -16.62
C VAL A 48 9.20 -15.81 -17.01
N ALA A 49 8.91 -16.66 -16.03
CA ALA A 49 8.33 -17.98 -16.26
C ALA A 49 6.91 -17.86 -16.85
N MET A 50 6.11 -16.93 -16.33
CA MET A 50 4.77 -16.62 -16.82
C MET A 50 4.79 -16.16 -18.28
N VAL A 51 5.67 -15.22 -18.66
CA VAL A 51 5.79 -14.74 -20.04
C VAL A 51 6.14 -15.88 -20.99
N ARG A 52 7.15 -16.70 -20.67
CA ARG A 52 7.55 -17.84 -21.51
C ARG A 52 6.43 -18.87 -21.69
N ALA A 53 5.65 -19.13 -20.65
CA ALA A 53 4.62 -20.15 -20.67
C ALA A 53 3.34 -19.69 -21.38
N LEU A 54 2.90 -18.45 -21.15
CA LEU A 54 1.59 -17.95 -21.60
C LEU A 54 1.65 -17.04 -22.83
N PHE A 55 2.82 -16.46 -23.11
CA PHE A 55 3.04 -15.48 -24.18
C PHE A 55 4.31 -15.81 -24.99
N PRO A 56 4.42 -17.02 -25.59
CA PRO A 56 5.60 -17.41 -26.35
C PRO A 56 5.87 -16.53 -27.58
N GLU A 57 4.89 -15.76 -28.04
CA GLU A 57 5.04 -14.79 -29.11
C GLU A 57 5.73 -13.48 -28.69
N VAL A 58 5.87 -13.23 -27.38
CA VAL A 58 6.51 -12.02 -26.84
C VAL A 58 8.03 -12.16 -26.89
N ILE A 59 8.70 -11.12 -27.35
CA ILE A 59 10.17 -11.02 -27.36
C ILE A 59 10.63 -10.65 -25.95
N LEU A 60 11.08 -11.64 -25.19
CA LEU A 60 11.55 -11.47 -23.82
C LEU A 60 13.05 -11.17 -23.78
N LEU A 61 13.43 -10.06 -23.15
CA LEU A 61 14.81 -9.68 -22.83
C LEU A 61 14.99 -9.71 -21.31
N GLU A 62 15.92 -10.53 -20.82
CA GLU A 62 16.20 -10.67 -19.39
C GLU A 62 17.50 -9.96 -19.01
N ASN A 63 17.42 -8.96 -18.13
CA ASN A 63 18.59 -8.29 -17.60
C ASN A 63 19.16 -9.04 -16.39
N PRO A 64 20.50 -9.08 -16.23
CA PRO A 64 21.15 -9.68 -15.07
C PRO A 64 21.03 -8.82 -13.81
N ASP A 65 20.60 -7.56 -13.94
CA ASP A 65 20.38 -6.59 -12.87
C ASP A 65 19.17 -5.68 -13.20
N ASN A 66 18.93 -4.65 -12.37
CA ASN A 66 17.92 -3.63 -12.65
C ASN A 66 18.58 -2.34 -13.14
N PRO A 67 18.75 -2.15 -14.47
CA PRO A 67 19.42 -0.98 -15.04
C PRO A 67 18.55 0.29 -15.02
N GLY A 68 17.28 0.19 -14.61
CA GLY A 68 16.31 1.28 -14.64
C GLY A 68 15.45 1.29 -15.90
N PHE A 69 14.54 2.27 -15.98
CA PHE A 69 13.51 2.34 -17.02
C PHE A 69 14.07 2.75 -18.39
N SER A 70 14.92 3.78 -18.46
CA SER A 70 15.44 4.31 -19.73
C SER A 70 16.31 3.29 -20.47
N LYS A 71 17.27 2.68 -19.75
CA LYS A 71 18.18 1.68 -20.32
C LYS A 71 17.43 0.45 -20.83
N ALA A 72 16.48 -0.06 -20.03
CA ALA A 72 15.67 -1.21 -20.40
C ALA A 72 14.80 -0.94 -21.64
N ASN A 73 14.10 0.20 -21.68
CA ASN A 73 13.34 0.58 -22.87
C ASN A 73 14.24 0.71 -24.10
N ASN A 74 15.41 1.36 -23.97
CA ASN A 74 16.35 1.52 -25.07
C ASN A 74 16.88 0.19 -25.63
N GLN A 75 17.00 -0.87 -24.81
CA GLN A 75 17.38 -2.20 -25.31
C GLN A 75 16.36 -2.72 -26.33
N ALA A 76 15.07 -2.64 -26.00
CA ALA A 76 13.99 -3.04 -26.91
C ALA A 76 13.81 -2.07 -28.09
N LEU A 77 13.86 -0.75 -27.86
CA LEU A 77 13.69 0.27 -28.91
C LEU A 77 14.74 0.15 -30.03
N ARG A 78 15.96 -0.29 -29.70
CA ARG A 78 17.01 -0.54 -30.71
C ARG A 78 16.72 -1.75 -31.61
N LEU A 79 15.92 -2.70 -31.13
CA LEU A 79 15.51 -3.90 -31.86
C LEU A 79 14.17 -3.71 -32.56
N ALA A 80 13.32 -2.81 -32.04
CA ALA A 80 11.99 -2.54 -32.54
C ALA A 80 12.00 -1.98 -33.97
N THR A 81 11.09 -2.49 -34.80
CA THR A 81 11.01 -2.17 -36.22
C THR A 81 9.73 -1.44 -36.62
N GLY A 82 8.76 -1.33 -35.70
CA GLY A 82 7.47 -0.69 -35.92
C GLY A 82 7.58 0.77 -36.35
N GLU A 83 6.65 1.19 -37.21
CA GLU A 83 6.47 2.60 -37.58
C GLU A 83 6.21 3.47 -36.34
N TYR A 84 5.39 2.94 -35.43
CA TYR A 84 5.13 3.49 -34.11
C TYR A 84 5.72 2.59 -33.02
N GLN A 85 6.25 3.21 -31.97
CA GLN A 85 6.87 2.53 -30.84
C GLN A 85 6.19 2.98 -29.55
N LEU A 86 5.50 2.07 -28.88
CA LEU A 86 4.74 2.35 -27.66
C LEU A 86 5.53 1.94 -26.43
N LEU A 87 5.86 2.90 -25.57
CA LEU A 87 6.26 2.59 -24.20
C LEU A 87 4.99 2.37 -23.38
N LEU A 88 4.86 1.19 -22.79
CA LEU A 88 3.70 0.79 -22.00
C LEU A 88 4.13 0.25 -20.64
N ASN A 89 3.54 0.77 -19.58
CA ASN A 89 3.80 0.25 -18.25
C ASN A 89 3.18 -1.16 -18.05
N PRO A 90 3.82 -2.03 -17.24
CA PRO A 90 3.37 -3.39 -17.00
C PRO A 90 2.14 -3.47 -16.08
N ASP A 91 1.69 -2.35 -15.51
CA ASP A 91 0.51 -2.22 -14.64
C ASP A 91 -0.61 -1.41 -15.32
N THR A 92 -0.91 -1.76 -16.58
CA THR A 92 -1.93 -1.11 -17.39
C THR A 92 -3.01 -2.08 -17.89
N LEU A 93 -4.16 -1.53 -18.30
CA LEU A 93 -5.19 -2.25 -19.05
C LEU A 93 -5.61 -1.37 -20.22
N VAL A 94 -5.36 -1.82 -21.45
CA VAL A 94 -5.74 -1.09 -22.67
C VAL A 94 -7.12 -1.53 -23.17
N GLU A 95 -7.88 -0.61 -23.78
CA GLU A 95 -9.12 -0.95 -24.48
C GLU A 95 -8.82 -1.72 -25.78
N GLU A 96 -9.79 -2.48 -26.25
CA GLU A 96 -9.67 -3.32 -27.45
C GLU A 96 -9.26 -2.50 -28.68
N THR A 97 -9.76 -1.27 -28.80
CA THR A 97 -9.50 -0.42 -29.96
C THR A 97 -8.39 0.61 -29.74
N THR A 98 -7.70 0.58 -28.58
CA THR A 98 -6.68 1.58 -28.22
C THR A 98 -5.61 1.73 -29.29
N PHE A 99 -5.02 0.63 -29.74
CA PHE A 99 -3.92 0.68 -30.72
C PHE A 99 -4.38 1.21 -32.08
N ARG A 100 -5.53 0.74 -32.58
CA ARG A 100 -6.12 1.24 -33.83
C ARG A 100 -6.36 2.74 -33.77
N ARG A 101 -7.11 3.21 -32.76
CA ARG A 101 -7.44 4.65 -32.61
C ARG A 101 -6.20 5.52 -32.47
N CYS A 102 -5.16 5.04 -31.77
CA CYS A 102 -3.91 5.79 -31.63
C CYS A 102 -3.11 5.83 -32.94
N CYS A 103 -3.01 4.72 -33.67
CA CYS A 103 -2.34 4.69 -34.97
C CYS A 103 -3.07 5.58 -35.99
N ASP A 104 -4.40 5.49 -36.07
CA ASP A 104 -5.23 6.34 -36.93
C ASP A 104 -5.02 7.83 -36.63
N PHE A 105 -4.95 8.20 -35.35
CA PHE A 105 -4.66 9.57 -34.93
C PHE A 105 -3.26 10.02 -35.39
N MET A 106 -2.25 9.17 -35.21
CA MET A 106 -0.88 9.48 -35.63
C MET A 106 -0.78 9.59 -37.15
N ASP A 107 -1.45 8.73 -37.91
CA ASP A 107 -1.48 8.77 -39.38
C ASP A 107 -2.14 10.07 -39.88
N ALA A 108 -3.23 10.50 -39.23
CA ALA A 108 -3.90 11.77 -39.52
C ALA A 108 -3.11 13.02 -39.10
N HIS A 109 -2.12 12.89 -38.22
CA HIS A 109 -1.30 14.01 -37.71
C HIS A 109 0.20 13.76 -37.96
N PRO A 110 0.71 14.03 -39.18
CA PRO A 110 2.10 13.73 -39.53
C PRO A 110 3.15 14.44 -38.66
N ARG A 111 2.82 15.57 -38.02
CA ARG A 111 3.71 16.28 -37.07
C ARG A 111 3.64 15.77 -35.63
N CYS A 112 2.71 14.86 -35.33
CA CYS A 112 2.66 14.20 -34.04
C CYS A 112 3.86 13.24 -33.91
N GLY A 113 4.81 13.60 -33.05
CA GLY A 113 5.97 12.78 -32.72
C GLY A 113 5.74 11.90 -31.50
N GLY A 114 4.86 12.33 -30.59
CA GLY A 114 4.46 11.58 -29.41
C GLY A 114 2.97 11.73 -29.09
N LEU A 115 2.34 10.64 -28.65
CA LEU A 115 0.94 10.58 -28.27
C LEU A 115 0.77 9.89 -26.92
N GLY A 116 0.03 10.52 -26.01
CA GLY A 116 -0.46 9.96 -24.76
C GLY A 116 -1.99 9.88 -24.75
N VAL A 117 -2.55 9.07 -23.86
CA VAL A 117 -4.00 8.80 -23.80
C VAL A 117 -4.63 9.18 -22.46
N GLN A 118 -5.96 9.16 -22.39
CA GLN A 118 -6.68 9.35 -21.13
C GLN A 118 -6.45 8.16 -20.20
N MET A 119 -5.75 8.38 -19.08
CA MET A 119 -5.53 7.35 -18.07
C MET A 119 -6.48 7.51 -16.89
N LEU A 120 -7.00 6.40 -16.39
CA LEU A 120 -7.79 6.31 -15.16
C LEU A 120 -7.04 5.45 -14.13
N ASP A 121 -7.22 5.75 -12.85
CA ASP A 121 -6.71 4.89 -11.78
C ASP A 121 -7.59 3.63 -11.63
N GLY A 122 -7.13 2.65 -10.84
CA GLY A 122 -7.90 1.44 -10.56
C GLY A 122 -9.21 1.67 -9.80
N GLN A 123 -9.61 2.94 -9.57
CA GLN A 123 -10.92 3.34 -9.04
C GLN A 123 -11.75 4.16 -10.03
N GLY A 124 -11.36 4.18 -11.32
CA GLY A 124 -12.05 4.92 -12.37
C GLY A 124 -11.81 6.43 -12.34
N GLY A 125 -10.94 6.93 -11.45
CA GLY A 125 -10.63 8.34 -11.32
C GLY A 125 -9.63 8.82 -12.37
N PHE A 126 -9.91 9.95 -13.02
CA PHE A 126 -8.97 10.54 -13.98
C PHE A 126 -7.59 10.81 -13.36
N LEU A 127 -6.55 10.37 -14.06
CA LEU A 127 -5.16 10.59 -13.68
C LEU A 127 -4.65 11.89 -14.32
N PRO A 128 -4.36 12.94 -13.53
CA PRO A 128 -3.89 14.22 -14.08
C PRO A 128 -2.55 14.13 -14.80
N GLU A 129 -1.75 13.10 -14.55
CA GLU A 129 -0.52 12.83 -15.31
C GLU A 129 -0.74 12.48 -16.79
N SER A 130 -1.98 12.21 -17.20
CA SER A 130 -2.33 12.00 -18.62
C SER A 130 -1.94 13.19 -19.50
N LYS A 131 -1.85 14.39 -18.90
CA LYS A 131 -1.44 15.63 -19.58
C LYS A 131 -0.57 16.47 -18.65
N ARG A 132 0.66 16.74 -19.05
CA ARG A 132 1.61 17.52 -18.23
C ARG A 132 2.18 18.71 -18.97
N GLY A 133 2.39 19.78 -18.21
CA GLY A 133 3.20 20.91 -18.61
C GLY A 133 4.68 20.67 -18.29
N LEU A 134 5.56 21.42 -18.95
CA LEU A 134 6.99 21.34 -18.70
C LEU A 134 7.30 21.80 -17.26
N PRO A 135 8.09 21.04 -16.47
CA PRO A 135 8.41 21.40 -15.09
C PRO A 135 9.48 22.51 -15.02
N THR A 136 9.17 23.69 -15.58
CA THR A 136 10.02 24.88 -15.44
C THR A 136 10.16 25.27 -13.97
N PRO A 137 11.15 26.10 -13.60
CA PRO A 137 11.34 26.49 -12.21
C PRO A 137 10.10 27.06 -11.51
N ALA A 138 9.34 27.91 -12.21
CA ALA A 138 8.09 28.45 -11.69
C ALA A 138 7.01 27.37 -11.51
N VAL A 139 6.87 26.45 -12.46
CA VAL A 139 5.89 25.35 -12.40
C VAL A 139 6.22 24.38 -11.26
N ALA A 140 7.50 24.03 -11.10
CA ALA A 140 7.98 23.21 -9.99
C ALA A 140 7.69 23.88 -8.63
N PHE A 141 7.94 25.20 -8.52
CA PHE A 141 7.61 25.99 -7.34
C PHE A 141 6.11 25.93 -7.01
N TYR A 142 5.22 26.20 -7.96
CA TYR A 142 3.77 26.15 -7.73
C TYR A 142 3.30 24.77 -7.26
N LYS A 143 3.91 23.69 -7.77
CA LYS A 143 3.60 22.32 -7.36
C LYS A 143 4.09 22.02 -5.94
N ILE A 144 5.32 22.39 -5.59
CA ILE A 144 5.92 22.08 -4.29
C ILE A 144 5.22 22.83 -3.15
N PHE A 145 4.88 24.11 -3.36
CA PHE A 145 4.20 24.94 -2.36
C PHE A 145 2.67 24.77 -2.35
N GLY A 146 2.12 23.84 -3.14
CA GLY A 146 0.69 23.51 -3.12
C GLY A 146 -0.22 24.50 -3.87
N LEU A 147 0.32 25.56 -4.48
CA LEU A 147 -0.45 26.51 -5.30
C LEU A 147 -1.15 25.82 -6.48
N ALA A 148 -0.51 24.82 -7.09
CA ALA A 148 -1.12 24.00 -8.13
C ALA A 148 -2.34 23.19 -7.64
N ARG A 149 -2.36 22.82 -6.35
CA ARG A 149 -3.49 22.11 -5.73
C ARG A 149 -4.62 23.06 -5.34
N LEU A 150 -4.29 24.28 -4.93
CA LEU A 150 -5.26 25.32 -4.57
C LEU A 150 -5.94 25.92 -5.82
N PHE A 151 -5.20 26.08 -6.91
CA PHE A 151 -5.69 26.72 -8.14
C PHE A 151 -5.48 25.83 -9.38
N PRO A 152 -6.10 24.62 -9.44
CA PRO A 152 -5.83 23.64 -10.49
C PRO A 152 -6.29 24.06 -11.89
N ARG A 153 -7.29 24.96 -11.99
CA ARG A 153 -7.80 25.52 -13.25
C ARG A 153 -7.11 26.82 -13.68
N SER A 154 -6.12 27.29 -12.94
CA SER A 154 -5.35 28.48 -13.33
C SER A 154 -4.35 28.12 -14.44
N ARG A 155 -4.30 28.92 -15.51
CA ARG A 155 -3.27 28.80 -16.55
C ARG A 155 -1.85 29.03 -16.03
N THR A 156 -1.72 29.73 -14.91
CA THR A 156 -0.44 30.02 -14.25
C THR A 156 -0.10 28.92 -13.23
N PHE A 157 -0.95 28.71 -12.23
CA PHE A 157 -0.64 27.83 -11.10
C PHE A 157 -0.92 26.34 -11.40
N GLY A 158 -1.90 26.05 -12.24
CA GLY A 158 -2.31 24.70 -12.63
C GLY A 158 -1.50 24.09 -13.79
N ARG A 159 -0.41 24.76 -14.22
CA ARG A 159 0.33 24.43 -15.45
C ARG A 159 0.95 23.03 -15.45
N TYR A 160 1.36 22.49 -14.29
CA TYR A 160 2.00 21.16 -14.26
C TYR A 160 1.07 20.02 -14.74
N HIS A 161 -0.21 20.03 -14.38
CA HIS A 161 -1.19 19.01 -14.82
C HIS A 161 -2.18 19.55 -15.86
N LEU A 162 -1.94 20.77 -16.35
CA LEU A 162 -2.81 21.43 -17.34
C LEU A 162 -4.30 21.35 -16.98
N GLY A 163 -4.65 21.57 -15.70
CA GLY A 163 -6.00 21.36 -15.18
C GLY A 163 -7.05 22.34 -15.71
N PHE A 164 -6.62 23.32 -16.51
CA PHE A 164 -7.47 24.26 -17.25
C PHE A 164 -7.88 23.75 -18.64
N LEU A 165 -7.26 22.66 -19.13
CA LEU A 165 -7.66 21.98 -20.35
C LEU A 165 -8.78 20.99 -20.04
N ASP A 166 -9.67 20.71 -21.00
CA ASP A 166 -10.66 19.65 -20.84
C ASP A 166 -9.93 18.28 -20.82
N LYS A 167 -10.46 17.33 -20.06
CA LYS A 167 -9.95 15.96 -20.06
C LYS A 167 -10.54 15.14 -21.21
N ASP A 168 -11.65 15.57 -21.79
CA ASP A 168 -12.36 14.81 -22.83
C ASP A 168 -12.12 15.37 -24.25
N GLU A 169 -11.23 16.36 -24.39
CA GLU A 169 -10.77 16.91 -25.67
C GLU A 169 -9.29 16.61 -25.95
N ALA A 170 -8.95 16.49 -27.24
CA ALA A 170 -7.57 16.33 -27.68
C ALA A 170 -6.82 17.65 -27.57
N HIS A 171 -5.59 17.59 -27.06
CA HIS A 171 -4.78 18.79 -26.84
C HIS A 171 -3.31 18.55 -27.16
N GLU A 172 -2.66 19.53 -27.78
CA GLU A 172 -1.20 19.60 -27.78
C GLU A 172 -0.71 19.87 -26.34
N VAL A 173 0.26 19.10 -25.88
CA VAL A 173 0.79 19.15 -24.50
C VAL A 173 2.31 19.23 -24.52
N GLU A 174 2.93 19.68 -23.43
CA GLU A 174 4.39 19.80 -23.37
C GLU A 174 5.06 18.45 -23.02
N VAL A 175 4.40 17.64 -22.18
CA VAL A 175 4.98 16.41 -21.62
C VAL A 175 3.96 15.27 -21.60
N LEU A 176 4.40 14.12 -22.12
CA LEU A 176 3.67 12.85 -22.09
C LEU A 176 4.07 12.01 -20.87
N SER A 177 3.26 11.00 -20.52
CA SER A 177 3.55 10.06 -19.43
C SER A 177 4.19 8.80 -19.98
N GLY A 178 5.32 8.36 -19.41
CA GLY A 178 5.94 7.07 -19.77
C GLY A 178 5.05 5.84 -19.54
N ALA A 179 3.92 5.98 -18.84
CA ALA A 179 2.95 4.90 -18.65
C ALA A 179 2.24 4.47 -19.94
N PHE A 180 2.04 5.42 -20.86
CA PHE A 180 1.57 5.18 -22.23
C PHE A 180 2.11 6.32 -23.10
N MET A 181 3.18 6.04 -23.83
CA MET A 181 3.86 7.00 -24.69
C MET A 181 4.10 6.38 -26.06
N LEU A 182 3.19 6.62 -26.99
CA LEU A 182 3.31 6.18 -28.37
C LEU A 182 4.17 7.18 -29.15
N LEU A 183 5.23 6.69 -29.78
CA LEU A 183 6.26 7.51 -30.41
C LEU A 183 6.36 7.17 -31.89
N ARG A 184 6.47 8.20 -32.74
CA ARG A 184 6.80 8.00 -34.15
C ARG A 184 8.27 7.64 -34.27
N ARG A 185 8.58 6.54 -34.96
CA ARG A 185 9.97 6.10 -35.16
C ARG A 185 10.85 7.17 -35.82
N ALA A 186 10.35 7.83 -36.87
CA ALA A 186 11.06 8.93 -37.53
C ALA A 186 11.37 10.11 -36.57
N ALA A 187 10.51 10.35 -35.58
CA ALA A 187 10.78 11.37 -34.57
C ALA A 187 11.92 10.94 -33.63
N LEU A 188 11.93 9.67 -33.20
CA LEU A 188 13.00 9.10 -32.38
C LEU A 188 14.35 9.06 -33.10
N GLU A 189 14.36 8.74 -34.40
CA GLU A 189 15.58 8.78 -35.22
C GLU A 189 16.16 10.20 -35.30
N GLY A 190 15.31 11.23 -35.31
CA GLY A 190 15.73 12.64 -35.33
C GLY A 190 16.20 13.19 -33.98
N VAL A 191 15.55 12.81 -32.87
CA VAL A 191 15.82 13.40 -31.55
C VAL A 191 16.60 12.50 -30.58
N GLY A 192 16.81 11.22 -30.93
CA GLY A 192 17.42 10.20 -30.10
C GLY A 192 16.45 9.49 -29.15
N LEU A 193 16.88 8.35 -28.60
CA LEU A 193 16.09 7.52 -27.67
C LEU A 193 15.97 8.13 -26.27
N LEU A 194 15.52 7.37 -25.25
CA LEU A 194 15.49 7.86 -23.87
C LEU A 194 16.92 8.11 -23.37
N ASP A 195 17.07 9.13 -22.53
CA ASP A 195 18.36 9.48 -21.95
C ASP A 195 18.70 8.55 -20.79
N GLU A 196 19.80 7.80 -20.92
CA GLU A 196 20.19 6.74 -19.99
C GLU A 196 20.81 7.27 -18.68
N ASP A 197 21.04 8.59 -18.56
CA ASP A 197 21.40 9.20 -17.28
C ASP A 197 20.23 9.17 -16.27
N TYR A 198 18.99 9.07 -16.78
CA TYR A 198 17.80 8.90 -15.95
C TYR A 198 17.60 7.42 -15.64
N PHE A 199 17.62 7.08 -14.36
CA PHE A 199 17.18 5.76 -13.91
C PHE A 199 15.65 5.61 -14.01
N MET A 200 14.88 6.65 -13.62
CA MET A 200 13.41 6.71 -13.67
C MET A 200 12.89 8.14 -13.40
N TYR A 201 11.66 8.47 -13.86
CA TYR A 201 10.86 9.68 -13.61
C TYR A 201 11.27 11.01 -14.27
N GLY A 202 12.29 11.03 -15.12
CA GLY A 202 12.68 12.24 -15.86
C GLY A 202 12.85 12.03 -17.36
N GLU A 203 13.00 10.78 -17.76
CA GLU A 203 13.21 10.34 -19.13
C GLU A 203 12.03 10.67 -20.05
N ASP A 204 10.80 10.60 -19.55
CA ASP A 204 9.60 10.94 -20.31
C ASP A 204 9.47 12.45 -20.54
N ILE A 205 9.81 13.26 -19.53
CA ILE A 205 9.89 14.72 -19.60
C ILE A 205 11.01 15.13 -20.57
N ASP A 206 12.18 14.52 -20.46
CA ASP A 206 13.35 14.77 -21.31
C ASP A 206 13.05 14.49 -22.78
N LEU A 207 12.52 13.30 -23.08
CA LEU A 207 12.17 12.91 -24.44
C LEU A 207 11.05 13.78 -25.01
N SER A 208 9.99 14.06 -24.23
CA SER A 208 8.91 14.95 -24.67
C SER A 208 9.45 16.34 -25.04
N TYR A 209 10.36 16.88 -24.21
CA TYR A 209 10.98 18.17 -24.48
C TYR A 209 11.87 18.14 -25.74
N ARG A 210 12.67 17.08 -25.91
CA ARG A 210 13.49 16.89 -27.12
C ARG A 210 12.66 16.75 -28.39
N LEU A 211 11.51 16.08 -28.34
CA LEU A 211 10.55 16.03 -29.46
C LEU A 211 10.11 17.44 -29.86
N THR A 212 9.66 18.25 -28.89
CA THR A 212 9.26 19.65 -29.16
C THR A 212 10.41 20.48 -29.71
N ARG A 213 11.63 20.33 -29.17
CA ARG A 213 12.84 21.01 -29.66
C ARG A 213 13.24 20.56 -31.08
N GLY A 214 12.94 19.32 -31.44
CA GLY A 214 13.12 18.75 -32.78
C GLY A 214 12.01 19.12 -33.78
N GLY A 215 11.05 19.98 -33.39
CA GLY A 215 9.95 20.42 -34.27
C GLY A 215 8.74 19.48 -34.31
N TRP A 216 8.72 18.44 -33.48
CA TRP A 216 7.58 17.52 -33.35
C TRP A 216 6.58 18.00 -32.30
N GLN A 217 5.34 17.54 -32.43
CA GLN A 217 4.27 17.83 -31.48
C GLN A 217 4.01 16.63 -30.56
N ASN A 218 3.72 16.92 -29.30
CA ASN A 218 3.23 15.94 -28.33
C ASN A 218 1.73 16.16 -28.14
N TRP A 219 0.94 15.09 -28.21
CA TRP A 219 -0.52 15.16 -28.11
C TRP A 219 -1.07 14.31 -26.97
N TYR A 220 -2.06 14.87 -26.29
CA TYR A 220 -2.99 14.14 -25.43
C TYR A 220 -4.24 13.78 -26.23
N PHE A 221 -4.60 12.50 -26.25
CA PHE A 221 -5.73 11.98 -27.01
C PHE A 221 -6.72 11.21 -26.13
N PRO A 222 -7.93 11.74 -25.89
CA PRO A 222 -8.94 11.09 -25.07
C PRO A 222 -9.85 10.14 -25.86
N GLY A 223 -9.59 9.91 -27.15
CA GLY A 223 -10.42 9.02 -27.97
C GLY A 223 -10.29 7.54 -27.59
N THR A 224 -9.41 7.19 -26.65
CA THR A 224 -9.36 5.89 -25.98
C THR A 224 -8.86 6.09 -24.55
N ARG A 225 -9.16 5.13 -23.68
CA ARG A 225 -8.76 5.15 -22.28
C ARG A 225 -7.93 3.94 -21.91
N ILE A 226 -7.16 4.07 -20.84
CA ILE A 226 -6.49 2.94 -20.21
C ILE A 226 -6.69 3.00 -18.70
N LEU A 227 -6.67 1.85 -18.03
CA LEU A 227 -6.40 1.84 -16.59
C LEU A 227 -4.89 1.82 -16.37
N HIS A 228 -4.43 2.54 -15.35
CA HIS A 228 -3.06 2.46 -14.86
C HIS A 228 -3.10 2.34 -13.33
N TYR A 229 -2.70 1.18 -12.82
CA TYR A 229 -2.84 0.82 -11.40
C TYR A 229 -1.85 1.52 -10.47
N LYS A 230 -0.92 2.32 -11.02
CA LYS A 230 -0.15 3.39 -10.39
C LYS A 230 0.42 3.08 -8.99
N GLY A 231 1.71 2.79 -8.97
CA GLY A 231 2.50 2.69 -7.72
C GLY A 231 2.67 1.27 -7.20
N GLU A 232 2.19 0.28 -7.97
CA GLU A 232 2.37 -1.14 -7.68
C GLU A 232 3.79 -1.61 -8.04
N SER A 233 4.33 -1.11 -9.15
CA SER A 233 5.74 -1.31 -9.54
C SER A 233 6.71 -0.38 -8.78
N THR A 234 6.23 0.67 -8.10
CA THR A 234 7.10 1.53 -7.29
C THR A 234 6.43 2.08 -6.04
N LYS A 235 6.97 1.72 -4.87
CA LYS A 235 6.54 2.21 -3.55
C LYS A 235 6.82 3.72 -3.40
N ARG A 236 5.86 4.55 -3.85
CA ARG A 236 5.90 6.03 -3.83
C ARG A 236 6.24 6.67 -2.48
N THR A 237 5.99 5.97 -1.37
CA THR A 237 6.25 6.47 -0.01
C THR A 237 7.69 6.23 0.46
N SER A 238 8.49 5.52 -0.33
CA SER A 238 9.90 5.32 0.01
C SER A 238 10.67 6.64 -0.14
N VAL A 239 11.56 6.89 0.82
CA VAL A 239 12.51 8.01 0.75
C VAL A 239 13.33 7.94 -0.55
N ASN A 240 13.53 6.73 -1.08
CA ASN A 240 14.22 6.50 -2.35
C ASN A 240 13.49 7.10 -3.56
N TYR A 241 12.15 6.98 -3.65
CA TYR A 241 11.34 7.60 -4.72
C TYR A 241 11.59 9.11 -4.82
N VAL A 242 11.56 9.77 -3.66
CA VAL A 242 11.77 11.20 -3.51
C VAL A 242 13.15 11.56 -4.08
N PHE A 243 14.22 10.88 -3.64
CA PHE A 243 15.57 11.12 -4.15
C PHE A 243 15.72 10.89 -5.66
N VAL A 244 15.19 9.80 -6.21
CA VAL A 244 15.27 9.48 -7.65
C VAL A 244 14.56 10.55 -8.48
N PHE A 245 13.34 10.94 -8.09
CA PHE A 245 12.60 12.00 -8.77
C PHE A 245 13.35 13.34 -8.76
N TYR A 246 13.96 13.72 -7.62
CA TYR A 246 14.71 14.98 -7.55
C TYR A 246 16.02 14.94 -8.33
N ARG A 247 16.74 13.82 -8.29
CA ARG A 247 17.92 13.62 -9.13
C ARG A 247 17.57 13.79 -10.61
N ALA A 248 16.45 13.21 -11.05
CA ALA A 248 15.94 13.39 -12.39
C ALA A 248 15.69 14.87 -12.72
N MET A 249 15.03 15.64 -11.84
CA MET A 249 14.79 17.06 -12.08
C MET A 249 16.07 17.90 -12.13
N VAL A 250 17.09 17.54 -11.35
CA VAL A 250 18.42 18.19 -11.41
C VAL A 250 19.13 17.87 -12.73
N ILE A 251 19.08 16.62 -13.19
CA ILE A 251 19.65 16.22 -14.50
C ILE A 251 18.97 17.03 -15.61
N PHE A 252 17.63 17.06 -15.63
CA PHE A 252 16.85 17.80 -16.61
C PHE A 252 17.24 19.28 -16.64
N ALA A 253 17.31 19.92 -15.47
CA ALA A 253 17.65 21.33 -15.40
C ALA A 253 19.07 21.65 -15.86
N ARG A 254 20.05 20.77 -15.56
CA ARG A 254 21.43 20.94 -16.02
C ARG A 254 21.57 20.79 -17.53
N LYS A 255 20.77 19.91 -18.14
CA LYS A 255 20.81 19.64 -19.58
C LYS A 255 20.08 20.71 -20.40
N HIS A 256 18.95 21.21 -19.90
CA HIS A 256 18.03 22.03 -20.70
C HIS A 256 17.89 23.50 -20.26
N PHE A 257 18.38 23.89 -19.07
CA PHE A 257 18.35 25.28 -18.61
C PHE A 257 19.76 25.87 -18.47
N ALA A 258 19.88 27.19 -18.67
CA ALA A 258 21.16 27.90 -18.64
C ALA A 258 21.90 27.72 -17.29
N THR A 259 23.21 27.48 -17.37
CA THR A 259 24.09 27.09 -16.26
C THR A 259 24.08 28.09 -15.09
N SER A 260 23.83 29.38 -15.36
CA SER A 260 23.77 30.43 -14.34
C SER A 260 22.53 30.34 -13.44
N GLN A 261 21.41 29.75 -13.90
CA GLN A 261 20.20 29.56 -13.10
C GLN A 261 20.11 28.17 -12.47
N ALA A 262 20.89 27.20 -12.97
CA ALA A 262 20.88 25.82 -12.48
C ALA A 262 21.31 25.69 -11.00
N GLY A 263 22.25 26.53 -10.54
CA GLY A 263 22.74 26.53 -9.15
C GLY A 263 21.67 26.99 -8.15
N LEU A 264 21.06 28.15 -8.40
CA LEU A 264 19.97 28.68 -7.58
C LEU A 264 18.74 27.77 -7.63
N PHE A 265 18.42 27.23 -8.80
CA PHE A 265 17.32 26.28 -8.95
C PHE A 265 17.53 25.00 -8.13
N SER A 266 18.74 24.45 -8.18
CA SER A 266 19.12 23.29 -7.37
C SER A 266 19.04 23.61 -5.87
N LEU A 267 19.49 24.79 -5.44
CA LEU A 267 19.41 25.22 -4.04
C LEU A 267 17.95 25.32 -3.58
N LEU A 268 17.09 25.99 -4.36
CA LEU A 268 15.67 26.18 -4.03
C LEU A 268 14.90 24.86 -3.99
N ILE A 269 15.16 23.95 -4.93
CA ILE A 269 14.60 22.60 -4.89
C ILE A 269 15.04 21.90 -3.61
N ASN A 270 16.35 21.86 -3.32
CA ASN A 270 16.87 21.19 -2.13
C ASN A 270 16.27 21.77 -0.83
N ALA A 271 16.19 23.09 -0.70
CA ALA A 271 15.55 23.73 0.44
C ALA A 271 14.07 23.33 0.58
N ALA A 272 13.32 23.34 -0.53
CA ALA A 272 11.91 22.98 -0.54
C ALA A 272 11.69 21.49 -0.20
N ILE A 273 12.63 20.60 -0.59
CA ILE A 273 12.64 19.19 -0.18
C ILE A 273 12.80 19.08 1.31
N TRP A 274 13.85 19.68 1.88
CA TRP A 274 14.13 19.60 3.31
C TRP A 274 12.99 20.19 4.14
N LEU A 275 12.39 21.28 3.68
CA LEU A 275 11.22 21.87 4.32
C LEU A 275 10.01 20.92 4.25
N ARG A 276 9.74 20.31 3.09
CA ARG A 276 8.62 19.36 2.96
C ARG A 276 8.86 18.06 3.71
N ALA A 277 10.09 17.56 3.72
CA ALA A 277 10.50 16.39 4.50
C ALA A 277 10.38 16.67 6.00
N GLY A 278 10.87 17.83 6.45
CA GLY A 278 10.71 18.32 7.82
C GLY A 278 9.24 18.46 8.21
N ALA A 279 8.43 19.10 7.38
CA ALA A 279 6.99 19.23 7.59
C ALA A 279 6.28 17.87 7.64
N ALA A 280 6.64 16.93 6.77
CA ALA A 280 6.07 15.57 6.78
C ALA A 280 6.47 14.79 8.04
N VAL A 281 7.73 14.91 8.51
CA VAL A 281 8.18 14.31 9.76
C VAL A 281 7.46 14.94 10.94
N ALA A 282 7.40 16.28 11.01
CA ALA A 282 6.67 17.00 12.05
C ALA A 282 5.19 16.63 12.07
N GLN A 283 4.54 16.54 10.90
CA GLN A 283 3.15 16.11 10.79
C GLN A 283 2.98 14.65 11.25
N ARG A 284 3.89 13.73 10.90
CA ARG A 284 3.84 12.34 11.36
C ARG A 284 4.00 12.24 12.88
N LEU A 285 4.97 12.95 13.45
CA LEU A 285 5.19 13.01 14.89
C LEU A 285 3.98 13.61 15.61
N ALA A 286 3.44 14.73 15.12
CA ALA A 286 2.25 15.37 15.66
C ALA A 286 1.02 14.45 15.57
N SER A 287 0.81 13.80 14.42
CA SER A 287 -0.31 12.88 14.22
C SER A 287 -0.21 11.63 15.09
N ALA A 288 1.01 11.17 15.40
CA ALA A 288 1.25 10.05 16.30
C ALA A 288 1.11 10.44 17.78
N ALA A 289 1.60 11.63 18.17
CA ALA A 289 1.59 12.09 19.56
C ALA A 289 0.25 12.68 20.01
N ALA A 290 -0.44 13.44 19.14
CA ALA A 290 -1.70 14.11 19.44
C ALA A 290 -2.76 13.20 20.10
N PRO A 291 -3.07 11.98 19.60
CA PRO A 291 -4.07 11.14 20.25
C PRO A 291 -3.67 10.69 21.66
N VAL A 292 -2.37 10.48 21.91
CA VAL A 292 -1.84 10.06 23.21
C VAL A 292 -1.86 11.23 24.19
N LEU A 293 -1.43 12.42 23.75
CA LEU A 293 -1.46 13.63 24.57
C LEU A 293 -2.89 14.05 24.94
N LEU A 294 -3.83 13.91 23.99
CA LEU A 294 -5.24 14.20 24.26
C LEU A 294 -5.84 13.19 25.24
N ASP A 295 -5.53 11.90 25.09
CA ASP A 295 -5.91 10.86 26.06
C ASP A 295 -5.33 11.18 27.45
N ALA A 296 -4.05 11.54 27.55
CA ALA A 296 -3.42 11.94 28.82
C ALA A 296 -4.12 13.15 29.47
N GLY A 297 -4.45 14.18 28.69
CA GLY A 297 -5.18 15.36 29.17
C GLY A 297 -6.58 15.04 29.69
N LEU A 298 -7.35 14.20 28.96
CA LEU A 298 -8.68 13.76 29.39
C LEU A 298 -8.62 12.92 30.68
N LEU A 299 -7.62 12.06 30.81
CA LEU A 299 -7.40 11.28 32.02
C LEU A 299 -7.07 12.17 33.22
N TYR A 300 -6.13 13.10 33.06
CA TYR A 300 -5.72 14.01 34.12
C TYR A 300 -6.89 14.87 34.60
N ALA A 301 -7.63 15.47 33.67
CA ALA A 301 -8.79 16.31 33.98
C ALA A 301 -9.91 15.53 34.70
N GLY A 302 -10.21 14.31 34.26
CA GLY A 302 -11.25 13.51 34.92
C GLY A 302 -10.84 12.99 36.28
N ILE A 303 -9.58 12.61 36.49
CA ILE A 303 -9.08 12.22 37.82
C ILE A 303 -9.08 13.41 38.77
N PHE A 304 -8.75 14.60 38.27
CA PHE A 304 -8.86 15.84 39.05
C PHE A 304 -10.31 16.08 39.51
N ALA A 305 -11.29 15.92 38.61
CA ALA A 305 -12.71 16.03 38.96
C ALA A 305 -13.17 14.94 39.95
N LEU A 306 -12.77 13.69 39.73
CA LEU A 306 -13.06 12.57 40.63
C LEU A 306 -12.46 12.77 42.01
N LYS A 307 -11.23 13.30 42.10
CA LYS A 307 -10.56 13.65 43.35
C LYS A 307 -11.36 14.68 44.13
N ILE A 308 -11.77 15.79 43.49
CA ILE A 308 -12.58 16.84 44.13
C ILE A 308 -13.92 16.27 44.63
N TYR A 309 -14.59 15.47 43.79
CA TYR A 309 -15.84 14.81 44.15
C TYR A 309 -15.66 13.88 45.37
N TRP A 310 -14.59 13.07 45.36
CA TRP A 310 -14.29 12.13 46.42
C TRP A 310 -13.95 12.82 47.75
N GLU A 311 -13.21 13.93 47.71
CA GLU A 311 -12.89 14.74 48.89
C GLU A 311 -14.13 15.38 49.53
N ARG A 312 -15.10 15.84 48.72
CA ARG A 312 -16.30 16.53 49.23
C ARG A 312 -17.36 15.58 49.78
N ASN A 313 -17.51 14.40 49.17
CA ASN A 313 -18.66 13.54 49.42
C ASN A 313 -18.35 12.32 50.29
N ASN A 314 -17.08 11.98 50.50
CA ASN A 314 -16.73 10.79 51.28
C ASN A 314 -16.38 11.14 52.74
N LYS A 315 -17.20 10.66 53.66
CA LYS A 315 -17.14 10.92 55.11
C LYS A 315 -15.82 10.49 55.78
N TYR A 316 -15.02 9.65 55.12
CA TYR A 316 -13.78 9.07 55.63
C TYR A 316 -12.49 9.73 55.11
N VAL A 317 -12.59 10.88 54.45
CA VAL A 317 -11.43 11.66 53.99
C VAL A 317 -11.35 12.96 54.81
N PRO A 318 -10.65 12.97 55.96
CA PRO A 318 -10.63 14.13 56.86
C PRO A 318 -9.72 15.28 56.37
N LEU A 319 -8.84 15.04 55.40
CA LEU A 319 -7.88 16.02 54.87
C LEU A 319 -7.79 15.95 53.34
N PRO A 320 -7.53 17.08 52.64
CA PRO A 320 -7.26 17.09 51.20
C PRO A 320 -6.09 16.17 50.84
N TYR A 321 -6.15 15.51 49.68
CA TYR A 321 -5.01 14.74 49.18
C TYR A 321 -3.78 15.66 49.00
N PRO A 322 -2.57 15.18 49.34
CA PRO A 322 -1.38 15.99 49.22
C PRO A 322 -1.09 16.31 47.74
N PRO A 323 -0.47 17.47 47.43
CA PRO A 323 -0.18 17.88 46.04
C PRO A 323 0.56 16.82 45.20
N ARG A 324 1.44 16.04 45.83
CA ARG A 324 2.16 14.92 45.20
C ARG A 324 1.25 13.85 44.57
N TYR A 325 0.00 13.73 45.00
CA TYR A 325 -0.97 12.84 44.36
C TYR A 325 -1.22 13.25 42.90
N MET A 326 -1.60 14.50 42.66
CA MET A 326 -1.86 15.01 41.31
C MET A 326 -0.57 15.25 40.52
N LEU A 327 0.52 15.65 41.18
CA LEU A 327 1.77 16.00 40.49
C LEU A 327 2.64 14.79 40.12
N VAL A 328 2.51 13.67 40.84
CA VAL A 328 3.38 12.49 40.64
C VAL A 328 2.58 11.21 40.43
N ALA A 329 1.67 10.87 41.35
CA ALA A 329 0.95 9.59 41.29
C ALA A 329 0.02 9.50 40.07
N VAL A 330 -0.79 10.54 39.81
CA VAL A 330 -1.72 10.57 38.68
C VAL A 330 -1.00 10.52 37.32
N PRO A 331 0.06 11.31 37.06
CA PRO A 331 0.87 11.16 35.86
C PRO A 331 1.43 9.74 35.69
N LEU A 332 1.89 9.10 36.77
CA LEU A 332 2.36 7.72 36.71
C LEU A 332 1.23 6.74 36.34
N TYR A 333 0.03 6.91 36.91
CA TYR A 333 -1.14 6.09 36.56
C TYR A 333 -1.51 6.24 35.08
N ILE A 334 -1.49 7.48 34.58
CA ILE A 334 -1.73 7.79 33.16
C ILE A 334 -0.69 7.09 32.29
N VAL A 335 0.60 7.18 32.62
CA VAL A 335 1.66 6.48 31.88
C VAL A 335 1.41 4.97 31.86
N VAL A 336 1.03 4.37 32.99
CA VAL A 336 0.73 2.93 33.05
C VAL A 336 -0.46 2.58 32.16
N TRP A 337 -1.61 3.28 32.28
CA TRP A 337 -2.79 3.01 31.45
C TRP A 337 -2.52 3.20 29.95
N LEU A 338 -1.86 4.29 29.56
CA LEU A 338 -1.54 4.53 28.14
C LEU A 338 -0.59 3.45 27.60
N THR A 339 0.40 3.02 28.40
CA THR A 339 1.35 1.96 28.03
C THR A 339 0.65 0.61 27.86
N THR A 340 -0.20 0.20 28.82
CA THR A 340 -0.92 -1.08 28.72
C THR A 340 -1.97 -1.05 27.60
N THR A 341 -2.60 0.09 27.35
CA THR A 341 -3.47 0.28 26.17
C THR A 341 -2.69 0.19 24.86
N TRP A 342 -1.48 0.75 24.80
CA TRP A 342 -0.59 0.65 23.63
C TRP A 342 -0.11 -0.79 23.38
N LEU A 343 0.30 -1.52 24.41
CA LEU A 343 0.67 -2.95 24.32
C LEU A 343 -0.52 -3.82 23.90
N SER A 344 -1.73 -3.49 24.37
CA SER A 344 -2.96 -4.16 23.98
C SER A 344 -3.38 -3.87 22.52
N GLY A 345 -2.73 -2.90 21.85
CA GLY A 345 -3.06 -2.48 20.48
C GLY A 345 -4.25 -1.53 20.40
N GLY A 346 -4.58 -0.81 21.47
CA GLY A 346 -5.66 0.18 21.52
C GLY A 346 -5.40 1.45 20.70
N TYR A 347 -4.18 1.64 20.22
CA TYR A 347 -3.78 2.70 19.29
C TYR A 347 -3.51 2.20 17.86
N ASP A 348 -3.57 0.88 17.62
CA ASP A 348 -3.37 0.32 16.29
C ASP A 348 -4.66 0.36 15.47
N PRO A 349 -4.57 0.62 14.15
CA PRO A 349 -5.70 0.44 13.24
C PRO A 349 -6.00 -1.06 12.99
N PRO A 350 -7.27 -1.46 12.78
CA PRO A 350 -8.49 -0.70 13.08
C PRO A 350 -8.70 -0.57 14.61
N ALA A 351 -9.26 0.55 15.03
CA ALA A 351 -9.48 0.86 16.45
C ALA A 351 -10.54 -0.08 17.05
N ARG A 352 -10.15 -0.94 17.99
CA ARG A 352 -11.08 -1.85 18.68
C ARG A 352 -11.27 -1.45 20.13
N THR A 353 -12.52 -1.25 20.54
CA THR A 353 -12.87 -0.90 21.94
C THR A 353 -12.43 -1.97 22.92
N SER A 354 -12.55 -3.24 22.57
CA SER A 354 -12.12 -4.38 23.40
C SER A 354 -10.62 -4.32 23.76
N ARG A 355 -9.76 -3.85 22.84
CA ARG A 355 -8.33 -3.67 23.08
C ARG A 355 -8.07 -2.56 24.10
N VAL A 356 -8.83 -1.47 24.03
CA VAL A 356 -8.73 -0.36 24.98
C VAL A 356 -9.17 -0.82 26.38
N VAL A 357 -10.34 -1.44 26.48
CA VAL A 357 -10.89 -1.95 27.75
C VAL A 357 -9.91 -2.92 28.41
N ARG A 358 -9.40 -3.90 27.66
CA ARG A 358 -8.38 -4.85 28.16
C ARG A 358 -7.13 -4.14 28.65
N GLY A 359 -6.61 -3.17 27.87
CA GLY A 359 -5.42 -2.42 28.24
C GLY A 359 -5.59 -1.63 29.52
N VAL A 360 -6.70 -0.90 29.66
CA VAL A 360 -7.01 -0.14 30.87
C VAL A 360 -7.22 -1.08 32.06
N ALA A 361 -7.94 -2.20 31.89
CA ALA A 361 -8.15 -3.18 32.95
C ALA A 361 -6.82 -3.74 33.50
N VAL A 362 -5.92 -4.16 32.61
CA VAL A 362 -4.57 -4.62 32.99
C VAL A 362 -3.80 -3.50 33.71
N GLY A 363 -3.86 -2.26 33.20
CA GLY A 363 -3.21 -1.11 33.84
C GLY A 363 -3.74 -0.83 35.24
N THR A 364 -5.05 -0.88 35.45
CA THR A 364 -5.69 -0.69 36.77
C THR A 364 -5.25 -1.76 37.77
N VAL A 365 -5.18 -3.02 37.34
CA VAL A 365 -4.66 -4.12 38.18
C VAL A 365 -3.20 -3.88 38.54
N LEU A 366 -2.35 -3.49 37.58
CA LEU A 366 -0.94 -3.19 37.82
C LEU A 366 -0.75 -2.01 38.79
N ILE A 367 -1.48 -0.91 38.59
CA ILE A 367 -1.44 0.26 39.48
C ILE A 367 -1.84 -0.16 40.90
N SER A 368 -2.94 -0.91 41.04
CA SER A 368 -3.42 -1.42 42.32
C SER A 368 -2.41 -2.34 43.00
N ALA A 369 -1.79 -3.26 42.24
CA ALA A 369 -0.79 -4.19 42.75
C ALA A 369 0.46 -3.45 43.24
N VAL A 370 1.05 -2.58 42.41
CA VAL A 370 2.26 -1.81 42.72
C VAL A 370 2.03 -0.88 43.92
N SER A 371 0.85 -0.29 44.05
CA SER A 371 0.52 0.60 45.18
C SER A 371 0.60 -0.08 46.55
N ASN A 372 0.55 -1.42 46.63
CA ASN A 372 0.69 -2.14 47.90
C ASN A 372 2.16 -2.28 48.37
N PHE A 373 3.15 -2.03 47.50
CA PHE A 373 4.57 -2.14 47.85
C PHE A 373 5.15 -0.83 48.42
N PHE A 374 4.40 0.26 48.40
CA PHE A 374 4.86 1.59 48.82
C PHE A 374 3.85 2.24 49.79
N ASP A 375 4.03 2.02 51.09
CA ASP A 375 3.10 2.51 52.13
C ASP A 375 2.90 4.03 52.08
N SER A 376 3.95 4.79 51.80
CA SER A 376 3.90 6.26 51.67
C SER A 376 3.18 6.77 50.42
N TRP A 377 2.88 5.88 49.47
CA TRP A 377 2.21 6.14 48.19
C TRP A 377 0.89 5.38 48.05
N ARG A 378 0.38 4.80 49.15
CA ARG A 378 -0.85 4.02 49.17
C ARG A 378 -2.08 4.91 49.24
N PHE A 379 -2.45 5.50 48.09
CA PHE A 379 -3.68 6.29 47.95
C PHE A 379 -4.94 5.41 47.86
N SER A 380 -6.12 6.04 47.86
CA SER A 380 -7.41 5.34 47.85
C SER A 380 -7.55 4.39 46.65
N LYS A 381 -7.76 3.09 46.94
CA LYS A 381 -8.06 2.07 45.91
C LYS A 381 -9.34 2.39 45.14
N ALA A 382 -10.31 3.04 45.79
CA ALA A 382 -11.53 3.48 45.11
C ALA A 382 -11.24 4.52 44.03
N LEU A 383 -10.29 5.45 44.24
CA LEU A 383 -9.87 6.40 43.21
C LEU A 383 -9.14 5.72 42.05
N ILE A 384 -8.39 4.65 42.31
CA ILE A 384 -7.75 3.83 41.25
C ILE A 384 -8.82 3.15 40.39
N VAL A 385 -9.84 2.54 41.01
CA VAL A 385 -10.95 1.87 40.30
C VAL A 385 -11.81 2.87 39.54
N LEU A 386 -12.24 3.96 40.18
CA LEU A 386 -13.01 5.02 39.52
C LEU A 386 -12.22 5.69 38.40
N GLY A 387 -10.93 5.91 38.60
CA GLY A 387 -10.02 6.39 37.57
C GLY A 387 -9.90 5.42 36.39
N GLY A 388 -9.85 4.11 36.65
CA GLY A 388 -9.88 3.08 35.60
C GLY A 388 -11.20 3.08 34.81
N THR A 389 -12.34 3.24 35.48
CA THR A 389 -13.65 3.37 34.82
C THR A 389 -13.72 4.64 33.97
N TRP A 390 -13.26 5.77 34.50
CA TRP A 390 -13.13 7.01 33.72
C TRP A 390 -12.20 6.84 32.53
N ALA A 391 -11.08 6.14 32.71
CA ALA A 391 -10.12 5.91 31.64
C ALA A 391 -10.74 5.14 30.47
N VAL A 392 -11.55 4.11 30.73
CA VAL A 392 -12.33 3.43 29.68
C VAL A 392 -13.27 4.41 28.99
N ALA A 393 -14.07 5.16 29.76
CA ALA A 393 -15.06 6.09 29.22
C ALA A 393 -14.42 7.18 28.35
N ALA A 394 -13.34 7.82 28.83
CA ALA A 394 -12.64 8.89 28.12
C ALA A 394 -11.98 8.38 26.83
N LEU A 395 -11.23 7.27 26.89
CA LEU A 395 -10.52 6.75 25.73
C LEU A 395 -11.46 6.20 24.66
N VAL A 396 -12.54 5.51 25.07
CA VAL A 396 -13.57 5.03 24.13
C VAL A 396 -14.37 6.21 23.58
N GLY A 397 -14.83 7.12 24.45
CA GLY A 397 -15.61 8.29 24.07
C GLY A 397 -14.88 9.19 23.07
N ARG A 398 -13.60 9.51 23.30
CA ARG A 398 -12.79 10.26 22.34
C ARG A 398 -12.74 9.57 20.98
N ARG A 399 -12.58 8.24 20.96
CA ARG A 399 -12.55 7.48 19.71
C ARG A 399 -13.89 7.56 19.01
N VAL A 400 -15.01 7.32 19.70
CA VAL A 400 -16.38 7.44 19.13
C VAL A 400 -16.54 8.84 18.53
N PHE A 401 -16.20 9.87 19.29
CA PHE A 401 -16.33 11.26 18.86
C PHE A 401 -15.46 11.57 17.64
N SER A 402 -14.20 11.13 17.63
CA SER A 402 -13.30 11.31 16.49
C SER A 402 -13.77 10.55 15.24
N HIS A 403 -14.42 9.39 15.43
CA HIS A 403 -15.01 8.61 14.34
C HIS A 403 -16.25 9.32 13.78
N TRP A 404 -17.11 9.84 14.66
CA TRP A 404 -18.30 10.60 14.28
C TRP A 404 -17.96 11.88 13.53
N LEU A 405 -16.95 12.65 13.97
CA LEU A 405 -16.45 13.82 13.24
C LEU A 405 -15.95 13.50 11.83
N ARG A 406 -15.40 12.28 11.62
CA ARG A 406 -14.84 11.87 10.32
C ARG A 406 -15.85 11.17 9.42
N HIS A 407 -16.83 10.46 9.97
CA HIS A 407 -17.69 9.53 9.24
C HIS A 407 -19.19 9.72 9.50
N GLY A 408 -19.58 10.69 10.32
CA GLY A 408 -20.97 11.02 10.64
C GLY A 408 -21.72 9.95 11.43
N ASN A 409 -21.04 8.92 11.96
CA ASN A 409 -21.69 7.82 12.67
C ASN A 409 -20.88 7.33 13.90
N LEU A 410 -21.56 6.66 14.83
CA LEU A 410 -21.03 6.23 16.12
C LEU A 410 -20.45 4.80 16.13
N ARG A 411 -20.42 4.10 14.99
CA ARG A 411 -20.01 2.68 14.94
C ARG A 411 -18.49 2.57 14.88
N LEU A 412 -17.87 2.31 16.03
CA LEU A 412 -16.42 2.45 16.23
C LEU A 412 -15.51 1.42 15.56
N SER A 413 -16.05 0.26 15.16
CA SER A 413 -15.33 -0.75 14.39
C SER A 413 -16.25 -1.94 14.21
N GLU A 414 -16.85 -2.04 13.04
CA GLU A 414 -16.84 -3.29 12.31
C GLU A 414 -16.19 -2.95 10.98
N ASN A 415 -15.16 -3.70 10.57
CA ASN A 415 -14.97 -3.90 9.13
C ASN A 415 -16.35 -4.28 8.64
N ARG A 416 -17.05 -3.40 7.90
CA ARG A 416 -18.23 -3.88 7.17
C ARG A 416 -17.69 -5.08 6.39
N PRO A 417 -18.20 -6.31 6.61
CA PRO A 417 -17.83 -7.41 5.74
C PRO A 417 -18.08 -6.88 4.33
N LYS A 418 -17.03 -6.87 3.51
CA LYS A 418 -17.13 -6.29 2.17
C LYS A 418 -18.29 -6.99 1.47
N THR A 419 -19.33 -6.21 1.20
CA THR A 419 -20.51 -6.63 0.45
C THR A 419 -20.11 -6.61 -1.02
N LEU A 420 -19.88 -7.80 -1.54
CA LEU A 420 -19.29 -8.00 -2.85
C LEU A 420 -20.38 -8.43 -3.83
N ALA A 421 -20.35 -7.85 -5.04
CA ALA A 421 -21.07 -8.40 -6.17
C ALA A 421 -20.10 -8.70 -7.31
N ILE A 422 -20.46 -9.70 -8.10
CA ILE A 422 -19.67 -10.14 -9.25
C ILE A 422 -20.39 -9.69 -10.52
N VAL A 423 -19.71 -9.00 -11.41
CA VAL A 423 -20.27 -8.54 -12.69
C VAL A 423 -19.75 -9.46 -13.77
N GLY A 424 -20.62 -10.35 -14.26
CA GLY A 424 -20.27 -11.43 -15.18
C GLY A 424 -21.38 -12.48 -15.28
N SER A 425 -21.13 -13.47 -16.12
CA SER A 425 -21.98 -14.65 -16.31
C SER A 425 -22.04 -15.51 -15.05
N GLN A 426 -23.02 -16.43 -15.00
CA GLN A 426 -23.14 -17.38 -13.90
C GLN A 426 -21.88 -18.26 -13.77
N ALA A 427 -21.28 -18.68 -14.88
CA ALA A 427 -20.08 -19.52 -14.90
C ALA A 427 -18.88 -18.79 -14.29
N GLU A 428 -18.62 -17.56 -14.70
CA GLU A 428 -17.52 -16.77 -14.16
C GLU A 428 -17.77 -16.35 -12.70
N SER A 429 -19.02 -16.14 -12.30
CA SER A 429 -19.37 -15.92 -10.89
C SER A 429 -19.01 -17.12 -10.01
N GLN A 430 -19.24 -18.34 -10.48
CA GLN A 430 -18.81 -19.56 -9.78
C GLN A 430 -17.28 -19.65 -9.69
N ARG A 431 -16.57 -19.32 -10.76
CA ARG A 431 -15.11 -19.29 -10.79
C ARG A 431 -14.53 -18.27 -9.81
N VAL A 432 -15.06 -17.05 -9.75
CA VAL A 432 -14.66 -16.04 -8.75
C VAL A 432 -14.87 -16.57 -7.33
N ARG A 433 -16.00 -17.22 -7.06
CA ARG A 433 -16.27 -17.83 -5.74
C ARG A 433 -15.25 -18.91 -5.38
N GLN A 434 -14.89 -19.77 -6.34
CA GLN A 434 -13.86 -20.79 -6.14
C GLN A 434 -12.49 -20.17 -5.86
N LEU A 435 -12.08 -19.15 -6.61
CA LEU A 435 -10.81 -18.45 -6.41
C LEU A 435 -10.76 -17.77 -5.03
N LEU A 436 -11.84 -17.08 -4.63
CA LEU A 436 -11.94 -16.45 -3.31
C LEU A 436 -11.91 -17.48 -2.17
N ALA A 437 -12.57 -18.64 -2.36
CA ALA A 437 -12.55 -19.73 -1.39
C ALA A 437 -11.15 -20.36 -1.25
N GLN A 438 -10.46 -20.60 -2.37
CA GLN A 438 -9.09 -21.12 -2.39
C GLN A 438 -8.10 -20.14 -1.72
N ALA A 439 -8.30 -18.83 -1.95
CA ALA A 439 -7.51 -17.77 -1.31
C ALA A 439 -7.91 -17.52 0.16
N GLN A 440 -8.90 -18.24 0.70
CA GLN A 440 -9.41 -18.09 2.06
C GLN A 440 -9.85 -16.65 2.39
N VAL A 441 -10.40 -15.94 1.42
CA VAL A 441 -10.85 -14.56 1.58
C VAL A 441 -12.26 -14.55 2.19
N PRO A 442 -12.45 -14.01 3.41
CA PRO A 442 -13.78 -13.87 3.98
C PRO A 442 -14.54 -12.74 3.28
N ALA A 443 -15.28 -13.05 2.21
CA ALA A 443 -16.12 -12.10 1.47
C ALA A 443 -17.60 -12.44 1.61
N LYS A 444 -18.44 -11.43 1.87
CA LYS A 444 -19.91 -11.59 1.84
C LYS A 444 -20.39 -11.29 0.42
N ILE A 445 -20.48 -12.34 -0.40
CA ILE A 445 -20.94 -12.24 -1.78
C ILE A 445 -22.47 -12.17 -1.76
N ILE A 446 -23.03 -11.06 -2.24
CA ILE A 446 -24.48 -10.82 -2.29
C ILE A 446 -25.10 -11.53 -3.49
N GLY A 447 -24.39 -11.56 -4.61
CA GLY A 447 -24.87 -12.17 -5.85
C GLY A 447 -24.04 -11.75 -7.05
N TYR A 448 -24.56 -12.04 -8.24
CA TYR A 448 -23.94 -11.66 -9.52
C TYR A 448 -24.88 -10.82 -10.40
N ILE A 449 -24.27 -10.02 -11.25
CA ILE A 449 -24.90 -9.03 -12.13
C ILE A 449 -24.52 -9.39 -13.56
N THR A 450 -25.51 -9.59 -14.42
CA THR A 450 -25.28 -10.05 -15.80
C THR A 450 -24.92 -8.89 -16.74
N PRO A 451 -24.05 -9.09 -17.73
CA PRO A 451 -23.74 -8.06 -18.73
C PRO A 451 -24.90 -7.77 -19.69
N ASP A 452 -25.73 -8.77 -19.99
CA ASP A 452 -26.80 -8.69 -20.99
C ASP A 452 -28.08 -8.00 -20.49
N GLU A 453 -28.64 -7.12 -21.33
CA GLU A 453 -29.92 -6.43 -21.08
C GLU A 453 -31.15 -7.33 -21.31
N ASN A 454 -31.02 -8.38 -22.13
CA ASN A 454 -32.13 -9.23 -22.55
C ASN A 454 -32.42 -10.43 -21.63
N SER A 455 -31.72 -10.56 -20.50
CA SER A 455 -32.00 -11.63 -19.53
C SER A 455 -33.21 -11.28 -18.65
N ASN A 456 -34.39 -11.08 -19.28
CA ASN A 456 -35.69 -11.16 -18.62
C ASN A 456 -36.05 -12.64 -18.31
N ALA A 457 -35.08 -13.43 -17.85
CA ALA A 457 -35.37 -14.75 -17.35
C ALA A 457 -36.19 -14.58 -16.07
N ALA A 458 -37.44 -15.04 -16.09
CA ALA A 458 -38.31 -15.01 -14.92
C ALA A 458 -37.56 -15.61 -13.72
N PRO A 459 -37.68 -15.02 -12.51
CA PRO A 459 -36.97 -15.50 -11.34
C PRO A 459 -37.42 -16.93 -11.05
N THR A 460 -36.62 -17.88 -11.49
CA THR A 460 -36.80 -19.28 -11.13
C THR A 460 -36.21 -19.40 -9.72
N PRO A 461 -36.84 -20.10 -8.77
CA PRO A 461 -36.33 -20.20 -7.39
C PRO A 461 -34.89 -20.76 -7.26
N LEU A 462 -34.31 -21.30 -8.33
CA LEU A 462 -32.90 -21.73 -8.45
C LEU A 462 -31.91 -20.60 -8.84
N LEU A 463 -32.39 -19.42 -9.29
CA LEU A 463 -31.60 -18.22 -9.63
C LEU A 463 -31.47 -17.25 -8.45
N ALA A 464 -31.49 -17.74 -7.20
CA ALA A 464 -31.57 -16.92 -5.98
C ALA A 464 -30.41 -15.92 -5.78
N ASP A 465 -29.32 -16.04 -6.54
CA ASP A 465 -28.12 -15.21 -6.44
C ASP A 465 -27.99 -14.16 -7.58
N HIS A 466 -28.93 -14.09 -8.53
CA HIS A 466 -28.91 -13.09 -9.61
C HIS A 466 -29.52 -11.78 -9.13
N LEU A 467 -28.76 -10.68 -9.24
CA LEU A 467 -29.18 -9.37 -8.73
C LEU A 467 -29.85 -8.48 -9.80
N GLY A 468 -29.63 -8.78 -11.08
CA GLY A 468 -30.13 -7.98 -12.21
C GLY A 468 -29.06 -7.71 -13.28
N PRO A 469 -29.40 -6.92 -14.32
CA PRO A 469 -28.48 -6.57 -15.40
C PRO A 469 -27.55 -5.39 -15.04
N VAL A 470 -26.45 -5.25 -15.77
CA VAL A 470 -25.43 -4.20 -15.55
C VAL A 470 -25.98 -2.78 -15.71
N ALA A 471 -27.05 -2.59 -16.50
CA ALA A 471 -27.74 -1.30 -16.65
C ALA A 471 -28.30 -0.77 -15.31
N GLU A 472 -28.70 -1.66 -14.40
CA GLU A 472 -29.23 -1.31 -13.09
C GLU A 472 -28.15 -1.20 -12.00
N LEU A 473 -26.88 -1.38 -12.35
CA LEU A 473 -25.76 -1.38 -11.40
C LEU A 473 -25.75 -0.18 -10.44
N PRO A 474 -25.99 1.08 -10.86
CA PRO A 474 -26.06 2.22 -9.94
C PRO A 474 -27.17 2.10 -8.88
N ALA A 475 -28.30 1.48 -9.22
CA ALA A 475 -29.39 1.23 -8.28
C ALA A 475 -29.05 0.07 -7.33
N LEU A 476 -28.50 -1.04 -7.87
CA LEU A 476 -28.09 -2.21 -7.11
C LEU A 476 -27.03 -1.88 -6.07
N LEU A 477 -26.06 -1.02 -6.39
CA LEU A 477 -25.05 -0.52 -5.44
C LEU A 477 -25.70 0.12 -4.20
N ARG A 478 -26.79 0.88 -4.39
CA ARG A 478 -27.50 1.57 -3.30
C ARG A 478 -28.41 0.62 -2.52
N ILE A 479 -29.18 -0.21 -3.21
CA ILE A 479 -30.16 -1.14 -2.60
C ILE A 479 -29.44 -2.16 -1.71
N TYR A 480 -28.41 -2.81 -2.24
CA TYR A 480 -27.68 -3.87 -1.54
C TYR A 480 -26.49 -3.34 -0.71
N GLY A 481 -26.21 -2.03 -0.78
CA GLY A 481 -25.10 -1.41 -0.07
C GLY A 481 -23.76 -2.03 -0.42
N LEU A 482 -23.52 -2.30 -1.71
CA LEU A 482 -22.31 -2.95 -2.23
C LEU A 482 -21.10 -2.05 -2.03
N THR A 483 -19.99 -2.64 -1.62
CA THR A 483 -18.74 -1.92 -1.30
C THR A 483 -17.56 -2.38 -2.16
N GLU A 484 -17.71 -3.50 -2.86
CA GLU A 484 -16.72 -4.03 -3.78
C GLU A 484 -17.40 -4.70 -4.99
N LEU A 485 -16.85 -4.48 -6.19
CA LEU A 485 -17.26 -5.16 -7.41
C LEU A 485 -16.07 -5.91 -8.03
N ILE A 486 -16.31 -7.13 -8.48
CA ILE A 486 -15.37 -7.89 -9.31
C ILE A 486 -15.95 -7.96 -10.73
N PHE A 487 -15.27 -7.35 -11.70
CA PHE A 487 -15.61 -7.46 -13.12
C PHE A 487 -14.92 -8.68 -13.73
N CYS A 488 -15.69 -9.54 -14.40
CA CYS A 488 -15.15 -10.69 -15.12
C CYS A 488 -14.79 -10.28 -16.56
N GLY A 489 -13.49 -10.16 -16.86
CA GLY A 489 -12.98 -9.76 -18.16
C GLY A 489 -13.20 -10.78 -19.29
N GLN A 490 -13.61 -12.00 -18.94
CA GLN A 490 -14.09 -12.99 -19.93
C GLN A 490 -15.44 -12.58 -20.55
N ASP A 491 -16.30 -11.93 -19.75
CA ASP A 491 -17.68 -11.58 -20.13
C ASP A 491 -17.84 -10.10 -20.48
N LEU A 492 -17.00 -9.23 -19.90
CA LEU A 492 -17.02 -7.79 -20.18
C LEU A 492 -15.71 -7.34 -20.85
N PRO A 493 -15.79 -6.64 -22.00
CA PRO A 493 -14.62 -6.00 -22.60
C PRO A 493 -14.03 -4.93 -21.67
N ALA A 494 -12.72 -4.72 -21.77
CA ALA A 494 -11.97 -3.72 -21.02
C ALA A 494 -12.58 -2.32 -21.19
N SER A 495 -13.02 -1.95 -22.40
CA SER A 495 -13.71 -0.69 -22.65
C SER A 495 -14.99 -0.51 -21.84
N GLN A 496 -15.81 -1.55 -21.73
CA GLN A 496 -17.04 -1.51 -20.92
C GLN A 496 -16.71 -1.45 -19.42
N ILE A 497 -15.71 -2.21 -18.95
CA ILE A 497 -15.26 -2.15 -17.55
C ILE A 497 -14.80 -0.73 -17.20
N ILE A 498 -13.93 -0.15 -18.04
CA ILE A 498 -13.41 1.21 -17.88
C ILE A 498 -14.53 2.25 -17.88
N ASP A 499 -15.50 2.11 -18.80
CA ASP A 499 -16.69 2.96 -18.86
C ASP A 499 -17.53 2.89 -17.58
N LEU A 500 -17.78 1.69 -17.08
CA LEU A 500 -18.54 1.50 -15.84
C LEU A 500 -17.81 2.12 -14.65
N MET A 501 -16.50 1.86 -14.51
CA MET A 501 -15.68 2.44 -13.44
C MET A 501 -15.69 3.97 -13.48
N ALA A 502 -15.67 4.58 -14.67
CA ALA A 502 -15.68 6.04 -14.81
C ALA A 502 -17.04 6.70 -14.54
N ARG A 503 -18.16 6.00 -14.81
CA ARG A 503 -19.53 6.55 -14.67
C ARG A 503 -20.16 6.32 -13.31
N LEU A 504 -19.74 5.28 -12.59
CA LEU A 504 -20.34 4.92 -11.31
C LEU A 504 -20.11 6.02 -10.25
N PRO A 505 -21.09 6.27 -9.38
CA PRO A 505 -21.01 7.35 -8.40
C PRO A 505 -19.89 7.09 -7.39
N ALA A 506 -19.13 8.15 -7.05
CA ALA A 506 -18.07 8.07 -6.05
C ALA A 506 -18.58 7.82 -4.62
N GLN A 507 -19.90 7.90 -4.38
CA GLN A 507 -20.53 7.70 -3.08
C GLN A 507 -21.75 6.75 -3.19
N PRO A 508 -21.83 5.67 -2.39
CA PRO A 508 -20.79 5.19 -1.46
C PRO A 508 -19.52 4.74 -2.21
N PRO A 509 -18.33 4.81 -1.58
CA PRO A 509 -17.10 4.39 -2.24
C PRO A 509 -17.12 2.89 -2.51
N VAL A 510 -17.01 2.52 -3.78
CA VAL A 510 -16.92 1.13 -4.26
C VAL A 510 -15.47 0.86 -4.65
N ALA A 511 -14.93 -0.28 -4.23
CA ALA A 511 -13.64 -0.77 -4.73
C ALA A 511 -13.86 -1.63 -5.96
N TYR A 512 -13.08 -1.42 -7.02
CA TYR A 512 -13.15 -2.23 -8.24
C TYR A 512 -11.99 -3.22 -8.31
N LYS A 513 -12.32 -4.43 -8.77
CA LYS A 513 -11.38 -5.49 -9.10
C LYS A 513 -11.77 -6.13 -10.43
N ILE A 514 -10.81 -6.75 -11.11
CA ILE A 514 -10.97 -7.38 -12.41
C ILE A 514 -10.41 -8.81 -12.31
N LEU A 515 -11.16 -9.78 -12.78
CA LEU A 515 -10.67 -11.13 -13.11
C LEU A 515 -10.38 -11.16 -14.61
N PRO A 516 -9.11 -11.14 -15.06
CA PRO A 516 -8.81 -11.20 -16.50
C PRO A 516 -9.26 -12.53 -17.11
N ALA A 517 -9.59 -12.50 -18.40
CA ALA A 517 -9.97 -13.69 -19.16
C ALA A 517 -8.87 -14.77 -19.06
N GLY A 518 -9.25 -15.99 -18.68
CA GLY A 518 -8.31 -17.11 -18.50
C GLY A 518 -7.34 -17.04 -17.30
N SER A 519 -7.26 -15.93 -16.57
CA SER A 519 -6.32 -15.78 -15.44
C SER A 519 -6.79 -16.43 -14.14
N GLN A 520 -5.87 -16.85 -13.27
CA GLN A 520 -6.21 -17.36 -11.94
C GLN A 520 -6.23 -16.27 -10.86
N TYR A 521 -6.00 -15.01 -11.24
CA TYR A 521 -5.80 -13.91 -10.30
C TYR A 521 -6.88 -12.84 -10.42
N ILE A 522 -7.36 -12.35 -9.27
CA ILE A 522 -8.27 -11.20 -9.19
C ILE A 522 -7.44 -9.96 -8.83
N ILE A 523 -7.42 -9.00 -9.73
CA ILE A 523 -6.52 -7.84 -9.74
C ILE A 523 -7.30 -6.57 -9.37
N GLY A 524 -6.74 -5.70 -8.55
CA GLY A 524 -7.36 -4.41 -8.25
C GLY A 524 -6.43 -3.46 -7.54
N SER A 525 -6.74 -2.16 -7.59
CA SER A 525 -6.05 -1.18 -6.76
C SER A 525 -6.71 -1.13 -5.38
N SER A 526 -5.94 -1.16 -4.30
CA SER A 526 -6.43 -0.69 -2.99
C SER A 526 -6.21 0.82 -2.89
N ARG A 527 -6.94 1.49 -1.98
CA ARG A 527 -6.96 2.97 -1.84
C ARG A 527 -5.54 3.54 -1.84
N LYS A 528 -5.38 4.81 -2.27
CA LYS A 528 -4.12 5.60 -2.37
C LYS A 528 -3.12 5.50 -1.18
N ASP A 529 -3.51 4.95 -0.04
CA ASP A 529 -2.72 4.81 1.18
C ASP A 529 -2.39 3.33 1.57
N ALA A 530 -2.80 2.35 0.77
CA ALA A 530 -2.49 0.92 0.95
C ALA A 530 -2.00 0.33 -0.39
N PRO A 531 -0.89 -0.41 -0.45
CA PRO A 531 -0.47 -1.13 -1.66
C PRO A 531 -1.53 -2.18 -2.05
N GLY A 532 -1.71 -2.40 -3.35
CA GLY A 532 -2.71 -3.26 -3.99
C GLY A 532 -2.97 -4.57 -3.26
N ASP A 533 -4.20 -4.76 -2.78
CA ASP A 533 -4.66 -6.06 -2.29
C ASP A 533 -5.10 -6.91 -3.51
N TYR A 534 -4.17 -7.67 -4.10
CA TYR A 534 -4.55 -8.83 -4.92
C TYR A 534 -5.21 -9.84 -3.99
N TYR A 535 -6.22 -10.56 -4.46
CA TYR A 535 -6.64 -11.79 -3.76
C TYR A 535 -5.65 -12.94 -4.05
N ALA A 536 -4.35 -12.64 -4.07
CA ALA A 536 -3.30 -13.60 -3.85
C ALA A 536 -3.13 -13.68 -2.33
N LEU A 537 -3.35 -14.87 -1.75
CA LEU A 537 -3.03 -15.27 -0.37
C LEU A 537 -2.43 -14.11 0.42
N ASP A 538 -3.29 -13.29 1.03
CA ASP A 538 -2.85 -12.14 1.82
C ASP A 538 -2.10 -12.72 3.02
N ARG A 539 -0.76 -12.85 2.88
CA ARG A 539 0.16 -13.42 3.87
C ARG A 539 0.35 -12.42 5.02
N SER A 540 -0.74 -11.89 5.57
CA SER A 540 -0.70 -11.01 6.73
C SER A 540 -0.47 -11.84 8.00
N TRP A 541 0.78 -12.27 8.21
CA TRP A 541 1.19 -12.99 9.42
C TRP A 541 0.87 -12.17 10.68
N ARG A 542 0.31 -12.82 11.71
CA ARG A 542 0.10 -12.17 13.01
C ARG A 542 1.40 -11.67 13.62
N LEU A 543 2.52 -12.37 13.38
CA LEU A 543 3.86 -11.94 13.79
C LEU A 543 4.21 -10.54 13.26
N GLY A 544 3.73 -10.18 12.06
CA GLY A 544 3.94 -8.88 11.44
C GLY A 544 3.06 -7.75 12.01
N GLN A 545 2.01 -8.08 12.78
CA GLN A 545 1.10 -7.07 13.31
C GLN A 545 1.81 -6.15 14.33
N PRO A 546 1.57 -4.83 14.31
CA PRO A 546 2.26 -3.88 15.20
C PRO A 546 2.19 -4.25 16.68
N ALA A 547 1.01 -4.61 17.20
CA ALA A 547 0.85 -5.06 18.58
C ALA A 547 1.74 -6.26 18.92
N GLN A 548 1.77 -7.26 18.03
CA GLN A 548 2.52 -8.47 18.26
C GLN A 548 4.02 -8.25 18.20
N ARG A 549 4.50 -7.42 17.26
CA ARG A 549 5.92 -7.03 17.22
C ARG A 549 6.38 -6.32 18.49
N ARG A 550 5.53 -5.45 19.05
CA ARG A 550 5.82 -4.76 20.33
C ARG A 550 5.84 -5.73 21.50
N ASN A 551 4.83 -6.60 21.59
CA ASN A 551 4.73 -7.59 22.67
C ASN A 551 5.89 -8.59 22.60
N LYS A 552 6.25 -9.03 21.40
CA LYS A 552 7.45 -9.82 21.14
C LYS A 552 8.70 -9.12 21.63
N ARG A 553 8.89 -7.86 21.23
CA ARG A 553 10.07 -7.09 21.62
C ARG A 553 10.16 -6.87 23.13
N LEU A 554 9.03 -6.58 23.78
CA LEU A 554 8.96 -6.45 25.23
C LEU A 554 9.33 -7.77 25.90
N LEU A 555 8.74 -8.88 25.45
CA LEU A 555 9.06 -10.20 25.96
C LEU A 555 10.55 -10.52 25.80
N ASP A 556 11.13 -10.23 24.64
CA ASP A 556 12.54 -10.44 24.36
C ASP A 556 13.44 -9.67 25.34
N LEU A 557 13.13 -8.40 25.61
CA LEU A 557 13.88 -7.57 26.55
C LEU A 557 13.73 -8.04 28.00
N VAL A 558 12.52 -8.39 28.43
CA VAL A 558 12.28 -8.93 29.79
C VAL A 558 13.02 -10.24 29.97
N LEU A 559 12.90 -11.17 29.03
CA LEU A 559 13.59 -12.46 29.10
C LEU A 559 15.11 -12.29 29.02
N ALA A 560 15.62 -11.37 28.20
CA ALA A 560 17.05 -11.07 28.18
C ALA A 560 17.55 -10.54 29.53
N GLY A 561 16.76 -9.69 30.22
CA GLY A 561 17.08 -9.22 31.58
C GLY A 561 17.08 -10.36 32.60
N ILE A 562 16.07 -11.24 32.56
CA ILE A 562 15.99 -12.42 33.43
C ILE A 562 17.17 -13.37 33.18
N VAL A 563 17.45 -13.70 31.92
CA VAL A 563 18.57 -14.57 31.54
C VAL A 563 19.90 -13.95 31.94
N LEU A 564 20.07 -12.62 31.81
CA LEU A 564 21.28 -11.93 32.25
C LEU A 564 21.45 -12.02 33.78
N MET A 565 20.39 -11.77 34.55
CA MET A 565 20.40 -11.88 36.02
C MET A 565 20.68 -13.31 36.49
N LEU A 566 20.12 -14.31 35.81
CA LEU A 566 20.29 -15.73 36.13
C LEU A 566 21.49 -16.38 35.41
N SER A 567 22.25 -15.62 34.62
CA SER A 567 23.34 -16.16 33.79
C SER A 567 24.40 -16.93 34.57
N PRO A 568 24.80 -16.57 35.81
CA PRO A 568 25.77 -17.37 36.58
C PRO A 568 25.32 -18.83 36.82
N LEU A 569 24.00 -19.06 36.90
CA LEU A 569 23.41 -20.38 37.08
C LEU A 569 23.08 -21.04 35.75
N LEU A 570 22.55 -20.27 34.79
CA LEU A 570 22.08 -20.80 33.51
C LEU A 570 23.21 -21.28 32.60
N LEU A 571 24.42 -20.72 32.73
CA LEU A 571 25.58 -21.10 31.91
C LEU A 571 25.89 -22.60 32.01
N TRP A 572 25.74 -23.22 33.18
CA TRP A 572 26.02 -24.65 33.38
C TRP A 572 25.03 -25.58 32.68
N GLY A 573 23.81 -25.09 32.36
CA GLY A 573 22.78 -25.86 31.69
C GLY A 573 22.78 -25.72 30.16
N GLN A 574 23.65 -24.88 29.58
CA GLN A 574 23.69 -24.64 28.14
C GLN A 574 24.58 -25.64 27.41
N HIS A 575 24.17 -26.05 26.21
CA HIS A 575 25.02 -26.82 25.29
C HIS A 575 26.26 -26.02 24.84
N ARG A 576 26.11 -24.70 24.64
CA ARG A 576 27.20 -23.78 24.30
C ARG A 576 27.22 -22.56 25.25
N PRO A 577 27.82 -22.68 26.44
CA PRO A 577 27.80 -21.59 27.44
C PRO A 577 28.40 -20.28 26.91
N GLY A 578 29.45 -20.34 26.10
CA GLY A 578 30.12 -19.16 25.53
C GLY A 578 29.24 -18.33 24.59
N GLY A 579 28.18 -18.89 24.02
CA GLY A 579 27.27 -18.18 23.13
C GLY A 579 26.08 -17.49 23.83
N LEU A 580 25.82 -17.80 25.11
CA LEU A 580 24.65 -17.29 25.84
C LEU A 580 24.70 -15.76 26.00
N LEU A 581 25.80 -15.22 26.54
CA LEU A 581 25.95 -13.78 26.77
C LEU A 581 25.99 -12.96 25.45
N PRO A 582 26.70 -13.41 24.40
CA PRO A 582 26.59 -12.80 23.07
C PRO A 582 25.15 -12.75 22.54
N ASN A 583 24.38 -13.83 22.69
CA ASN A 583 22.98 -13.88 22.24
C ASN A 583 22.10 -12.92 23.05
N VAL A 584 22.26 -12.86 24.38
CA VAL A 584 21.61 -11.84 25.24
C VAL A 584 21.90 -10.44 24.72
N ALA A 585 23.17 -10.13 24.40
CA ALA A 585 23.56 -8.81 23.89
C ALA A 585 22.95 -8.51 22.51
N GLN A 586 22.87 -9.50 21.61
CA GLN A 586 22.24 -9.34 20.30
C GLN A 586 20.73 -9.06 20.44
N VAL A 587 20.06 -9.77 21.34
CA VAL A 587 18.64 -9.55 21.65
C VAL A 587 18.43 -8.16 22.24
N LEU A 588 19.22 -7.74 23.24
CA LEU A 588 19.11 -6.38 23.82
C LEU A 588 19.33 -5.28 22.77
N ARG A 589 20.28 -5.46 21.84
CA ARG A 589 20.53 -4.52 20.72
C ARG A 589 19.46 -4.55 19.62
N GLY A 590 18.58 -5.55 19.62
CA GLY A 590 17.52 -5.70 18.62
C GLY A 590 18.01 -6.23 17.28
N ARG A 591 19.16 -6.91 17.26
CA ARG A 591 19.69 -7.59 16.07
C ARG A 591 19.03 -8.94 15.83
N CYS A 592 18.50 -9.58 16.88
CA CYS A 592 17.72 -10.81 16.81
C CYS A 592 16.66 -10.86 17.93
N SER A 593 15.71 -11.78 17.79
CA SER A 593 14.78 -12.19 18.84
C SER A 593 15.19 -13.53 19.44
N TRP A 594 14.69 -13.88 20.63
CA TRP A 594 14.95 -15.20 21.20
C TRP A 594 14.36 -16.33 20.34
N VAL A 595 13.16 -16.11 19.81
CA VAL A 595 12.48 -17.02 18.88
C VAL A 595 12.12 -16.27 17.60
N GLY A 596 12.18 -16.91 16.44
CA GLY A 596 11.77 -16.31 15.18
C GLY A 596 11.90 -17.29 14.01
N LEU A 597 12.30 -16.79 12.83
CA LEU A 597 12.25 -17.57 11.58
C LEU A 597 13.66 -17.84 11.06
N ARG A 598 13.87 -19.03 10.49
CA ARG A 598 15.16 -19.50 9.96
C ARG A 598 15.01 -20.18 8.59
N TYR A 599 13.94 -20.93 8.37
CA TYR A 599 13.74 -21.77 7.18
C TYR A 599 12.85 -21.10 6.12
N LEU A 600 11.99 -20.14 6.50
CA LEU A 600 11.21 -19.36 5.55
C LEU A 600 12.08 -18.37 4.75
N PRO A 601 11.76 -18.07 3.48
CA PRO A 601 12.48 -17.05 2.67
C PRO A 601 12.55 -15.66 3.32
N GLU A 602 11.59 -15.35 4.20
CA GLU A 602 11.48 -14.10 4.94
C GLU A 602 12.28 -14.10 6.26
N ALA A 603 13.06 -15.15 6.55
CA ALA A 603 13.84 -15.31 7.78
C ALA A 603 14.79 -14.14 8.05
N SER A 604 15.33 -13.51 7.01
CA SER A 604 16.19 -12.33 7.11
C SER A 604 15.50 -11.14 7.82
N ARG A 605 14.17 -11.08 7.82
CA ARG A 605 13.39 -10.03 8.50
C ARG A 605 13.15 -10.31 9.99
N TYR A 606 13.25 -11.56 10.40
CA TYR A 606 12.96 -12.01 11.77
C TYR A 606 14.07 -12.93 12.31
N PRO A 607 15.32 -12.43 12.36
CA PRO A 607 16.47 -13.21 12.82
C PRO A 607 16.28 -13.68 14.26
N ALA A 608 16.69 -14.92 14.53
CA ALA A 608 16.36 -15.60 15.77
C ALA A 608 17.49 -16.46 16.32
N VAL A 609 17.58 -16.50 17.66
CA VAL A 609 18.42 -17.46 18.38
C VAL A 609 17.89 -18.88 18.19
N LEU A 610 16.57 -19.08 18.36
CA LEU A 610 15.88 -20.35 18.13
C LEU A 610 14.76 -20.21 17.09
N SER A 611 14.59 -21.22 16.25
CA SER A 611 13.36 -21.44 15.49
C SER A 611 12.44 -22.46 16.20
N PRO A 612 11.11 -22.33 16.12
CA PRO A 612 10.19 -23.41 16.51
C PRO A 612 10.52 -24.75 15.86
N ALA A 613 11.05 -24.73 14.63
CA ALA A 613 11.45 -25.93 13.90
C ALA A 613 12.73 -26.56 14.46
N ASP A 614 13.69 -25.77 14.98
CA ASP A 614 14.92 -26.30 15.60
C ASP A 614 14.58 -27.12 16.86
N VAL A 615 13.63 -26.62 17.65
CA VAL A 615 13.19 -27.27 18.88
C VAL A 615 12.44 -28.58 18.59
N ALA A 616 11.63 -28.62 17.54
CA ALA A 616 10.94 -29.83 17.11
C ALA A 616 11.88 -30.85 16.45
N ALA A 617 12.90 -30.36 15.73
CA ALA A 617 13.93 -31.21 15.12
C ALA A 617 14.85 -31.88 16.15
N ALA A 618 14.92 -31.36 17.38
CA ALA A 618 15.66 -31.99 18.48
C ALA A 618 15.04 -33.31 18.96
N THR A 619 13.75 -33.55 18.67
CA THR A 619 13.02 -34.76 19.07
C THR A 619 12.76 -35.72 17.91
N GLU A 620 12.59 -35.22 16.68
CA GLU A 620 12.25 -36.02 15.50
C GLU A 620 12.94 -35.49 14.23
N SER A 621 13.25 -36.36 13.27
CA SER A 621 13.79 -35.92 11.97
C SER A 621 12.69 -35.29 11.10
N LEU A 622 12.75 -33.97 10.91
CA LEU A 622 11.76 -33.22 10.14
C LEU A 622 12.22 -32.99 8.69
N SER A 623 11.30 -33.16 7.73
CA SER A 623 11.55 -32.74 6.34
C SER A 623 11.64 -31.21 6.22
N ALA A 624 12.34 -30.70 5.21
CA ALA A 624 12.43 -29.26 4.94
C ALA A 624 11.05 -28.60 4.76
N ALA A 625 10.10 -29.31 4.12
CA ALA A 625 8.73 -28.85 3.97
C ALA A 625 8.02 -28.73 5.34
N THR A 626 8.23 -29.67 6.24
CA THR A 626 7.66 -29.65 7.60
C THR A 626 8.25 -28.53 8.44
N GLN A 627 9.56 -28.27 8.34
CA GLN A 627 10.23 -27.16 9.04
C GLN A 627 9.65 -25.80 8.60
N CYS A 628 9.53 -25.57 7.29
CA CYS A 628 8.89 -24.37 6.75
C CYS A 628 7.43 -24.24 7.20
N ARG A 629 6.68 -25.35 7.25
CA ARG A 629 5.28 -25.35 7.68
C ARG A 629 5.11 -24.98 9.16
N LEU A 630 5.99 -25.46 10.03
CA LEU A 630 5.98 -25.12 11.46
C LEU A 630 6.26 -23.63 11.69
N GLU A 631 7.25 -23.07 11.00
CA GLU A 631 7.53 -21.64 11.06
C GLU A 631 6.38 -20.79 10.51
N TRP A 632 5.73 -21.27 9.46
CA TRP A 632 4.57 -20.61 8.88
C TRP A 632 3.39 -20.57 9.86
N LEU A 633 3.07 -21.70 10.51
CA LEU A 633 2.04 -21.76 11.55
C LEU A 633 2.39 -20.84 12.73
N TYR A 634 3.64 -20.85 13.17
CA TYR A 634 4.12 -19.94 14.21
C TYR A 634 3.93 -18.46 13.82
N ALA A 635 4.27 -18.08 12.59
CA ALA A 635 4.12 -16.71 12.13
C ALA A 635 2.64 -16.30 11.96
N GLN A 636 1.80 -17.23 11.50
CA GLN A 636 0.37 -17.03 11.30
C GLN A 636 -0.39 -16.89 12.62
N ASP A 637 -0.11 -17.74 13.60
CA ASP A 637 -0.83 -17.81 14.88
C ASP A 637 -0.09 -17.14 16.04
N TYR A 638 0.94 -16.35 15.73
CA TYR A 638 1.84 -15.78 16.71
C TYR A 638 1.13 -15.14 17.92
N ALA A 639 1.57 -15.57 19.11
CA ALA A 639 1.27 -14.97 20.40
C ALA A 639 2.51 -15.09 21.31
N PRO A 640 2.73 -14.16 22.26
CA PRO A 640 3.89 -14.21 23.16
C PRO A 640 4.05 -15.52 23.94
N GLY A 641 2.94 -16.22 24.22
CA GLY A 641 2.97 -17.53 24.87
C GLY A 641 3.65 -18.62 24.04
N LEU A 642 3.64 -18.52 22.70
CA LEU A 642 4.36 -19.45 21.83
C LEU A 642 5.87 -19.29 21.98
N ASP A 643 6.38 -18.06 22.10
CA ASP A 643 7.81 -17.82 22.36
C ASP A 643 8.23 -18.44 23.70
N LEU A 644 7.43 -18.26 24.75
CA LEU A 644 7.68 -18.89 26.04
C LEU A 644 7.70 -20.42 25.95
N ALA A 645 6.77 -21.02 25.21
CA ALA A 645 6.72 -22.47 25.01
C ALA A 645 7.93 -23.01 24.24
N VAL A 646 8.34 -22.31 23.18
CA VAL A 646 9.54 -22.66 22.40
C VAL A 646 10.80 -22.51 23.25
N LEU A 647 10.93 -21.41 24.01
CA LEU A 647 12.07 -21.17 24.88
C LEU A 647 12.15 -22.16 26.04
N TRP A 648 11.01 -22.54 26.62
CA TRP A 648 10.96 -23.57 27.66
C TRP A 648 11.48 -24.92 27.17
N ARG A 649 11.09 -25.32 25.95
CA ARG A 649 11.56 -26.58 25.35
C ARG A 649 13.02 -26.48 24.87
N GLY A 650 13.43 -25.34 24.36
CA GLY A 650 14.77 -25.08 23.81
C GLY A 650 15.75 -24.42 24.78
N TRP A 651 15.48 -24.40 26.09
CA TRP A 651 16.22 -23.55 27.03
C TRP A 651 17.71 -23.88 27.15
N ARG A 652 18.13 -25.12 26.83
CA ARG A 652 19.54 -25.55 26.83
C ARG A 652 20.31 -25.09 25.59
N SER A 653 19.61 -24.60 24.57
CA SER A 653 20.17 -24.18 23.28
C SER A 653 20.17 -22.67 23.09
N LEU A 654 20.01 -21.89 24.17
CA LEU A 654 20.06 -20.43 24.11
C LEU A 654 21.46 -19.90 23.80
N GLY A 655 22.49 -20.71 24.06
CA GLY A 655 23.87 -20.46 23.63
C GLY A 655 24.16 -20.74 22.15
N GLY A 656 23.20 -21.32 21.41
CA GLY A 656 23.36 -21.76 20.03
C GLY A 656 24.02 -23.12 19.86
#